data_AF-A0A8D8QU42-F1
#
_entry.id   AF-A0A8D8QU42-F1
#
_cell.length_a   1.000
_cell.length_b   1.000
_cell.length_c   1.000
_cell.angle_alpha   90.00
_cell.angle_beta   90.00
_cell.angle_gamma   90.00
#
_symmetry.space_group_name_H-M   'P 1'
#
loop_
_entity.id
_entity.type
_entity.pdbx_description
1 polymer ?
#
loop_
_entity_poly.entity_id
_entity_poly.type
_entity_poly.pdbx_seq_one_letter_code
_entity_poly.pdbx_strand_id
1 'polypeptide(L)'
;MPYCKNCNKNYTEPSVQHNVSKSHLSKLNQICRFPCTPIESSMQGNINTFWLRNYRSKSIDIFFTKIEPWFYDICREQLRNCSFKSNSILKCAYIKPFDRRLKEEKSFKTRNIIITVASDLSSIWNDVKENLVREMTEFQSRGSGWSLQTILGLEVRVNRYNPLRVSSYIPLSANIVKTKSVVNVKNFDFFCFKYAVLCHNLGNQKNKERVITYKSLLEQNIYDFDCISYPVTLDDISIFEQVNKVAINVFKINRNNQISPLQVHSQKENAINLLLVTKNSVSHFCYITNLPRLLSVNTSEKDFRKKKKKFICLKCLYEFKLESQLSVHVMHDFCSFEKKRTHIKIPTKIFNRIVDHDVEDCYSFKYALLGGLLPKEEEIRSREKDFDNMNWDLLDFPVDFCLLSRFEEFNSIFVNVFGLNEKDEVVILKATSNSRDVKHVDLLFMTNNVCASRYYTITDLSKLLHPQITKDRTRPFFLCKACLTHFSSQEKFEVHHSLCSLYPPTRVELPSIENNILKFENFRHQQMIPYVIYADFECLLEKVDTCDLDPSSSYTNQIQVHTPFSFAYYIVGPDKDSCKFVTYMGKKGEDVVQIFLDFLGQEALLIEEKYKSISKIDRSSQEDRNRFNNAESCHQCGKVFSDSSDKCWDHDHMSQKGNLRFVLCKKCNFKYCKSDFIPIFLHNFTNYDCQLIAGNLGYTENDTHVIPLSEEKYISVIKNINSSIQLRFVDSYKFLAASLAELVGNLSLDQFHHLKENFPSVDLELLRRKQVFCYDYLDTYDKLKETSLPAKKDFFNRLHNKDISDEDYSFVQMVWEKFQIKSLAEFSSFYLKTDVLLLADCFQNFRSLCFSIYQLDPAWYFTIPGLAFDAMLYFTNIRLELLIDYDQVLFFEQAIIGGVSQCCLRYCEANNKYMGRHFNSSLPSSFISYLDCNGLYSWSMSLHLPTSNFKWLDKDELQYFNCKENILNIDEKFNKEKGFFFEITIDYPDHLHDSHQDLPFLPISQIPPNAKQRKLLLTLNRKEKYICHYKTLQTAIANGLVLVQVHRGISFTQSDWLKKFVDYNTIIGPRKLSSVDNTSISKPTIIDRGPNHLT
;
A
#
# COMPACT_ATOMS: atom_id res chain seq x y z
N MET A 1 33.75 35.13 57.88
CA MET A 1 33.30 33.72 57.86
C MET A 1 32.69 33.42 56.50
N PRO A 2 32.98 32.27 55.87
CA PRO A 2 32.31 31.89 54.64
C PRO A 2 30.81 31.75 54.88
N TYR A 3 30.04 32.37 53.98
CA TYR A 3 28.58 32.40 54.05
C TYR A 3 27.98 31.35 53.13
N CYS A 4 27.09 30.51 53.66
CA CYS A 4 26.37 29.55 52.84
C CYS A 4 25.00 30.10 52.43
N LYS A 5 24.83 30.40 51.14
CA LYS A 5 23.55 30.87 50.57
C LYS A 5 22.41 29.87 50.79
N ASN A 6 22.66 28.56 50.73
CA ASN A 6 21.62 27.54 50.92
C ASN A 6 21.16 27.39 52.38
N CYS A 7 22.02 27.75 53.35
CA CYS A 7 21.71 27.64 54.78
C CYS A 7 21.30 28.98 55.40
N ASN A 8 21.54 30.08 54.68
CA ASN A 8 21.38 31.48 55.08
C ASN A 8 22.13 31.85 56.37
N LYS A 9 23.31 31.25 56.60
CA LYS A 9 24.16 31.47 57.78
C LYS A 9 25.64 31.39 57.43
N ASN A 10 26.46 32.06 58.23
CA ASN A 10 27.92 31.93 58.23
C ASN A 10 28.35 30.63 58.91
N TYR A 11 29.40 29.98 58.39
CA TYR A 11 29.96 28.76 58.98
C TYR A 11 31.47 28.92 59.26
N THR A 12 31.96 28.17 60.24
CA THR A 12 33.35 28.21 60.71
C THR A 12 34.16 26.97 60.35
N GLU A 13 33.48 25.92 59.93
CA GLU A 13 34.06 24.61 59.59
C GLU A 13 34.57 24.60 58.13
N PRO A 14 35.47 23.68 57.74
CA PRO A 14 35.90 23.55 56.34
C PRO A 14 34.70 23.33 55.41
N SER A 15 34.70 23.97 54.22
CA SER A 15 33.55 23.99 53.29
C SER A 15 33.02 22.59 52.94
N VAL A 16 33.91 21.61 52.85
CA VAL A 16 33.56 20.22 52.58
C VAL A 16 32.71 19.64 53.72
N GLN A 17 33.11 19.82 54.98
CA GLN A 17 32.35 19.35 56.14
C GLN A 17 31.02 20.08 56.32
N HIS A 18 30.99 21.39 56.07
CA HIS A 18 29.73 22.14 56.08
C HIS A 18 28.72 21.58 55.05
N ASN A 19 29.19 21.26 53.83
CA ASN A 19 28.36 20.73 52.74
C ASN A 19 27.82 19.31 52.99
N VAL A 20 28.49 18.50 53.83
CA VAL A 20 27.99 17.16 54.25
C VAL A 20 27.38 17.15 55.65
N SER A 21 27.30 18.29 56.33
CA SER A 21 26.65 18.37 57.64
C SER A 21 25.16 18.02 57.52
N LYS A 22 24.63 17.26 58.50
CA LYS A 22 23.22 16.83 58.49
C LYS A 22 22.24 18.00 58.38
N SER A 23 22.59 19.19 58.89
CA SER A 23 21.75 20.38 58.82
C SER A 23 21.78 21.06 57.45
N HIS A 24 22.93 21.08 56.76
CA HIS A 24 23.04 21.56 55.39
C HIS A 24 22.36 20.60 54.42
N LEU A 25 22.59 19.29 54.58
CA LEU A 25 21.89 18.25 53.81
C LEU A 25 20.39 18.24 54.08
N SER A 26 19.93 18.46 55.32
CA SER A 26 18.49 18.53 55.61
C SER A 26 17.84 19.79 55.04
N LYS A 27 18.54 20.94 55.00
CA LYS A 27 18.06 22.15 54.32
C LYS A 27 18.11 22.02 52.80
N LEU A 28 19.13 21.39 52.21
CA LEU A 28 19.14 21.01 50.80
C LEU A 28 17.97 20.08 50.47
N ASN A 29 17.67 19.10 51.33
CA ASN A 29 16.54 18.19 51.16
C ASN A 29 15.18 18.88 51.42
N GLN A 30 15.12 19.94 52.25
CA GLN A 30 13.91 20.77 52.42
C GLN A 30 13.71 21.77 51.27
N ILE A 31 14.78 22.30 50.67
CA ILE A 31 14.74 23.16 49.48
C ILE A 31 14.45 22.31 48.23
N CYS A 32 14.86 21.03 48.21
CA CYS A 32 14.44 20.00 47.26
C CYS A 32 13.13 19.31 47.69
N ARG A 33 12.15 20.07 48.18
CA ARG A 33 10.77 19.58 48.31
C ARG A 33 10.15 19.49 46.90
N PHE A 34 9.98 18.26 46.44
CA PHE A 34 9.20 17.78 45.29
C PHE A 34 9.59 18.32 43.89
N PRO A 35 10.23 17.50 43.03
CA PRO A 35 10.27 17.76 41.60
C PRO A 35 8.96 17.35 40.90
N CYS A 36 7.97 16.87 41.66
CA CYS A 36 6.68 16.38 41.21
C CYS A 36 5.59 17.43 41.46
N THR A 37 5.15 18.12 40.42
CA THR A 37 3.93 18.95 40.50
C THR A 37 2.73 18.11 40.07
N PRO A 38 1.74 17.88 40.96
CA PRO A 38 0.44 17.37 40.52
C PRO A 38 -0.20 18.42 39.61
N ILE A 39 -0.68 18.00 38.45
CA ILE A 39 -1.40 18.87 37.51
C ILE A 39 -2.89 18.54 37.67
N GLU A 40 -3.69 19.51 38.14
CA GLU A 40 -5.15 19.33 38.21
C GLU A 40 -5.70 19.11 36.80
N SER A 41 -6.36 17.96 36.58
CA SER A 41 -6.97 17.63 35.29
C SER A 41 -8.41 18.12 35.24
N SER A 42 -8.83 18.59 34.06
CA SER A 42 -10.15 19.15 33.73
C SER A 42 -11.33 18.17 33.81
N MET A 43 -11.13 16.96 34.34
CA MET A 43 -12.18 15.98 34.57
C MET A 43 -12.20 15.56 36.05
N GLN A 44 -13.30 15.87 36.74
CA GLN A 44 -13.52 15.61 38.16
C GLN A 44 -13.09 14.20 38.61
N GLY A 45 -11.91 14.09 39.23
CA GLY A 45 -11.57 13.07 40.25
C GLY A 45 -11.14 11.66 39.82
N ASN A 46 -11.04 11.33 38.53
CA ASN A 46 -10.74 9.94 38.10
C ASN A 46 -9.30 9.69 37.59
N ILE A 47 -8.53 10.73 37.30
CA ILE A 47 -7.16 10.62 36.75
C ILE A 47 -6.22 11.56 37.52
N ASN A 48 -5.21 10.98 38.18
CA ASN A 48 -4.15 11.75 38.85
C ASN A 48 -2.94 11.86 37.91
N THR A 49 -2.48 13.08 37.62
CA THR A 49 -1.33 13.33 36.73
C THR A 49 -0.17 13.99 37.49
N PHE A 50 1.02 13.44 37.34
CA PHE A 50 2.25 13.86 38.01
C PHE A 50 3.31 14.25 36.98
N TRP A 51 4.00 15.37 37.20
CA TRP A 51 5.05 15.85 36.29
C TRP A 51 6.45 15.82 36.95
N LEU A 52 7.36 15.01 36.41
CA LEU A 52 8.75 14.87 36.84
C LEU A 52 9.66 15.72 35.94
N ARG A 53 10.08 16.88 36.45
CA ARG A 53 10.83 17.88 35.67
C ARG A 53 12.32 17.53 35.50
N ASN A 54 12.91 17.85 34.33
CA ASN A 54 14.35 17.67 34.11
C ASN A 54 15.19 18.86 34.65
N TYR A 55 16.06 18.59 35.63
CA TYR A 55 16.96 19.58 36.25
C TYR A 55 18.40 19.47 35.74
N ARG A 56 18.59 19.57 34.41
CA ARG A 56 19.90 19.63 33.69
C ARG A 56 20.51 18.29 33.26
N SER A 57 19.75 17.19 33.17
CA SER A 57 20.24 15.97 32.51
C SER A 57 20.26 16.15 31.00
N LYS A 58 21.44 15.94 30.39
CA LYS A 58 21.66 16.08 28.94
C LYS A 58 21.48 14.76 28.16
N SER A 59 21.62 13.63 28.85
CA SER A 59 21.37 12.28 28.30
C SER A 59 20.10 11.71 28.90
N ILE A 60 19.37 10.95 28.08
CA ILE A 60 18.13 10.29 28.45
C ILE A 60 18.33 9.21 29.51
N ASP A 61 19.44 8.47 29.45
CA ASP A 61 19.78 7.47 30.48
C ASP A 61 20.01 8.12 31.83
N ILE A 62 20.78 9.21 31.86
CA ILE A 62 21.05 9.96 33.09
C ILE A 62 19.77 10.61 33.64
N PHE A 63 18.87 11.05 32.76
CA PHE A 63 17.57 11.56 33.16
C PHE A 63 16.73 10.46 33.82
N PHE A 64 16.57 9.30 33.17
CA PHE A 64 15.78 8.19 33.70
C PHE A 64 16.32 7.65 35.02
N THR A 65 17.64 7.45 35.16
CA THR A 65 18.23 7.02 36.44
C THR A 65 17.94 7.99 37.58
N LYS A 66 17.82 9.29 37.31
CA LYS A 66 17.51 10.29 38.36
C LYS A 66 16.04 10.34 38.74
N ILE A 67 15.14 10.11 37.80
CA ILE A 67 13.69 10.19 38.06
C ILE A 67 13.07 8.86 38.50
N GLU A 68 13.80 7.75 38.32
CA GLU A 68 13.39 6.39 38.72
C GLU A 68 12.90 6.28 40.18
N PRO A 69 13.63 6.78 41.20
CA PRO A 69 13.14 6.69 42.58
C PRO A 69 11.79 7.41 42.78
N TRP A 70 11.59 8.52 42.06
CA TRP A 70 10.37 9.32 42.15
C TRP A 70 9.18 8.65 41.48
N PHE A 71 9.41 7.93 40.38
CA PHE A 71 8.39 7.07 39.77
C PHE A 71 7.95 5.98 40.76
N TYR A 72 8.89 5.33 41.45
CA TYR A 72 8.56 4.34 42.49
C TYR A 72 7.76 4.95 43.63
N ASP A 73 8.10 6.15 44.08
CA ASP A 73 7.39 6.81 45.17
C ASP A 73 5.95 7.17 44.75
N ILE A 74 5.74 7.72 43.54
CA ILE A 74 4.40 7.96 42.99
C ILE A 74 3.60 6.66 42.97
N CYS A 75 4.18 5.58 42.43
CA CYS A 75 3.47 4.30 42.34
C CYS A 75 3.16 3.69 43.72
N ARG A 76 4.12 3.70 44.65
CA ARG A 76 3.93 3.19 46.01
C ARG A 76 2.87 3.97 46.77
N GLU A 77 2.85 5.30 46.64
CA GLU A 77 1.85 6.15 47.29
C GLU A 77 0.43 5.85 46.77
N GLN A 78 0.27 5.70 45.45
CA GLN A 78 -1.04 5.34 44.86
C GLN A 78 -1.45 3.89 45.21
N LEU A 79 -0.49 2.96 45.32
CA LEU A 79 -0.74 1.56 45.67
C LEU A 79 -1.24 1.39 47.12
N ARG A 80 -0.92 2.33 48.02
CA ARG A 80 -1.48 2.32 49.39
C ARG A 80 -3.01 2.42 49.40
N ASN A 81 -3.60 3.03 48.37
CA ASN A 81 -5.03 3.26 48.29
C ASN A 81 -5.76 2.13 47.55
N CYS A 82 -5.29 1.76 46.35
CA CYS A 82 -5.85 0.65 45.57
C CYS A 82 -4.89 0.30 44.42
N SER A 83 -5.09 -0.88 43.80
CA SER A 83 -4.46 -1.16 42.50
C SER A 83 -4.94 -0.16 41.45
N PHE A 84 -4.11 0.16 40.46
CA PHE A 84 -4.41 1.20 39.48
C PHE A 84 -3.79 0.90 38.10
N LYS A 85 -4.19 1.63 37.07
CA LYS A 85 -3.61 1.66 35.73
C LYS A 85 -2.78 2.92 35.56
N SER A 86 -1.56 2.80 35.03
CA SER A 86 -0.62 3.90 34.84
C SER A 86 -0.13 4.02 33.40
N ASN A 87 0.09 5.23 32.89
CA ASN A 87 0.88 5.48 31.68
C ASN A 87 1.82 6.67 31.86
N SER A 88 2.86 6.74 31.02
CA SER A 88 3.92 7.75 31.11
C SER A 88 4.12 8.45 29.76
N ILE A 89 4.39 9.76 29.77
CA ILE A 89 4.61 10.59 28.58
C ILE A 89 5.90 11.40 28.76
N LEU A 90 6.92 11.13 27.94
CA LEU A 90 8.19 11.86 27.92
C LEU A 90 8.10 13.04 26.95
N LYS A 91 8.42 14.25 27.39
CA LYS A 91 8.50 15.43 26.51
C LYS A 91 9.95 15.87 26.32
N CYS A 92 10.34 16.12 25.08
CA CYS A 92 11.69 16.47 24.66
C CYS A 92 11.67 17.58 23.61
N ALA A 93 12.70 18.43 23.59
CA ALA A 93 12.93 19.41 22.54
C ALA A 93 14.10 18.96 21.63
N TYR A 94 13.89 19.03 20.32
CA TYR A 94 14.84 18.62 19.28
C TYR A 94 15.30 19.81 18.44
N ILE A 95 16.52 19.73 17.90
CA ILE A 95 17.12 20.70 16.96
C ILE A 95 17.79 19.98 15.80
N LYS A 96 17.95 20.63 14.64
CA LYS A 96 18.82 20.10 13.57
C LYS A 96 20.28 20.58 13.77
N PRO A 97 21.31 19.72 13.65
CA PRO A 97 22.70 20.10 13.92
C PRO A 97 23.23 21.22 13.01
N PHE A 98 22.73 21.30 11.77
CA PHE A 98 23.19 22.24 10.74
C PHE A 98 22.42 23.57 10.73
N ASP A 99 21.26 23.65 11.40
CA ASP A 99 20.53 24.91 11.64
C ASP A 99 19.98 24.95 13.09
N ARG A 100 20.69 25.66 13.97
CA ARG A 100 20.40 25.72 15.41
C ARG A 100 19.16 26.54 15.79
N ARG A 101 18.44 27.13 14.83
CA ARG A 101 17.25 27.96 15.07
C ARG A 101 15.93 27.18 15.06
N LEU A 102 15.88 26.05 14.37
CA LEU A 102 14.72 25.15 14.34
C LEU A 102 14.64 24.31 15.62
N LYS A 103 13.64 24.59 16.47
CA LYS A 103 13.35 23.84 17.71
C LYS A 103 11.94 23.30 17.67
N GLU A 104 11.79 22.01 17.88
CA GLU A 104 10.47 21.36 17.96
C GLU A 104 10.34 20.56 19.26
N GLU A 105 9.20 20.70 19.95
CA GLU A 105 8.88 19.87 21.11
C GLU A 105 8.08 18.64 20.69
N LYS A 106 8.57 17.45 21.06
CA LYS A 106 7.92 16.16 20.80
C LYS A 106 7.63 15.42 22.09
N SER A 107 6.51 14.69 22.10
CA SER A 107 6.06 13.87 23.23
C SER A 107 5.96 12.40 22.83
N PHE A 108 6.51 11.50 23.64
CA PHE A 108 6.49 10.04 23.45
C PHE A 108 5.71 9.39 24.59
N LYS A 109 4.89 8.37 24.34
CA LYS A 109 3.87 7.90 25.32
C LYS A 109 3.81 6.38 25.44
N THR A 110 3.71 5.88 26.68
CA THR A 110 3.49 4.46 26.95
C THR A 110 2.00 4.06 27.01
N ARG A 111 1.75 2.75 26.84
CA ARG A 111 0.42 2.15 27.04
C ARG A 111 0.05 2.11 28.53
N ASN A 112 -1.24 1.94 28.84
CA ASN A 112 -1.71 1.80 30.23
C ASN A 112 -1.33 0.42 30.79
N ILE A 113 -0.60 0.40 31.92
CA ILE A 113 -0.16 -0.80 32.63
C ILE A 113 -0.88 -0.88 33.97
N ILE A 114 -1.42 -2.05 34.33
CA ILE A 114 -2.02 -2.27 35.66
C ILE A 114 -0.90 -2.51 36.68
N ILE A 115 -0.85 -1.68 37.72
CA ILE A 115 0.07 -1.78 38.84
C ILE A 115 -0.73 -2.18 40.09
N THR A 116 -0.31 -3.27 40.72
CA THR A 116 -0.88 -3.83 41.94
C THR A 116 0.21 -3.92 43.03
N VAL A 117 -0.16 -4.26 44.26
CA VAL A 117 0.82 -4.39 45.38
C VAL A 117 1.90 -5.45 45.10
N ALA A 118 1.59 -6.46 44.29
CA ALA A 118 2.52 -7.52 43.89
C ALA A 118 3.33 -7.20 42.62
N SER A 119 3.05 -6.06 41.96
CA SER A 119 3.74 -5.69 40.72
C SER A 119 5.18 -5.27 41.01
N ASP A 120 6.14 -5.86 40.30
CA ASP A 120 7.53 -5.42 40.35
C ASP A 120 7.69 -4.07 39.64
N LEU A 121 7.79 -3.02 40.45
CA LEU A 121 7.95 -1.65 39.95
C LEU A 121 9.23 -1.49 39.12
N SER A 122 10.28 -2.27 39.41
CA SER A 122 11.56 -2.15 38.69
C SER A 122 11.46 -2.66 37.26
N SER A 123 10.83 -3.82 37.07
CA SER A 123 10.51 -4.36 35.75
C SER A 123 9.60 -3.40 34.96
N ILE A 124 8.56 -2.86 35.61
CA ILE A 124 7.65 -1.88 34.97
C ILE A 124 8.38 -0.60 34.55
N TRP A 125 9.31 -0.11 35.39
CA TRP A 125 10.08 1.07 35.05
C TRP A 125 11.03 0.81 33.87
N ASN A 126 11.65 -0.37 33.81
CA ASN A 126 12.48 -0.77 32.67
C ASN A 126 11.66 -0.84 31.39
N ASP A 127 10.47 -1.43 31.42
CA ASP A 127 9.56 -1.45 30.26
C ASP A 127 9.16 -0.04 29.82
N VAL A 128 8.87 0.86 30.77
CA VAL A 128 8.57 2.27 30.47
C VAL A 128 9.78 2.96 29.83
N LYS A 129 10.98 2.73 30.37
CA LYS A 129 12.24 3.28 29.85
C LYS A 129 12.49 2.79 28.42
N GLU A 130 12.48 1.48 28.19
CA GLU A 130 12.78 0.88 26.89
C GLU A 130 11.79 1.33 25.81
N ASN A 131 10.48 1.36 26.13
CA ASN A 131 9.47 1.81 25.17
C ASN A 131 9.67 3.28 24.79
N LEU A 132 9.93 4.17 25.76
CA LEU A 132 10.14 5.59 25.50
C LEU A 132 11.46 5.86 24.77
N VAL A 133 12.54 5.12 25.07
CA VAL A 133 13.82 5.21 24.36
C VAL A 133 13.68 4.71 22.93
N ARG A 134 12.95 3.62 22.69
CA ARG A 134 12.69 3.09 21.35
C ARG A 134 11.94 4.10 20.49
N GLU A 135 10.81 4.64 20.97
CA GLU A 135 10.04 5.66 20.23
C GLU A 135 10.88 6.91 19.93
N MET A 136 11.71 7.34 20.88
CA MET A 136 12.64 8.45 20.68
C MET A 136 13.71 8.14 19.62
N THR A 137 14.27 6.93 19.64
CA THR A 137 15.36 6.53 18.71
C THR A 137 14.83 6.37 17.29
N GLU A 138 13.64 5.78 17.14
CA GLU A 138 12.92 5.71 15.85
C GLU A 138 12.62 7.10 15.28
N PHE A 139 12.27 8.07 16.13
CA PHE A 139 12.07 9.44 15.68
C PHE A 139 13.37 10.07 15.14
N GLN A 140 14.53 9.77 15.76
CA GLN A 140 15.83 10.27 15.30
C GLN A 140 16.36 9.54 14.05
N SER A 141 15.98 8.28 13.82
CA SER A 141 16.52 7.44 12.73
C SER A 141 15.82 7.62 11.37
N ARG A 142 14.66 8.27 11.31
CA ARG A 142 13.89 8.53 10.08
C ARG A 142 14.50 9.58 9.11
N GLY A 143 15.82 9.76 9.11
CA GLY A 143 16.56 10.48 8.06
C GLY A 143 16.38 12.01 7.97
N SER A 144 15.60 12.65 8.85
CA SER A 144 15.23 14.07 8.78
C SER A 144 16.22 15.05 9.46
N GLY A 145 17.28 14.52 10.10
CA GLY A 145 18.39 15.30 10.67
C GLY A 145 18.15 15.88 12.07
N TRP A 146 17.17 15.39 12.84
CA TRP A 146 16.87 15.89 14.19
C TRP A 146 17.75 15.27 15.28
N SER A 147 18.34 16.12 16.11
CA SER A 147 19.16 15.77 17.27
C SER A 147 18.51 16.28 18.55
N LEU A 148 18.46 15.43 19.59
CA LEU A 148 17.92 15.81 20.90
C LEU A 148 18.69 17.01 21.46
N GLN A 149 17.99 18.11 21.75
CA GLN A 149 18.58 19.29 22.39
C GLN A 149 18.45 19.22 23.91
N THR A 150 17.24 18.99 24.41
CA THR A 150 16.99 18.89 25.86
C THR A 150 15.76 18.03 26.14
N ILE A 151 15.79 17.31 27.24
CA ILE A 151 14.62 16.61 27.78
C ILE A 151 13.87 17.62 28.66
N LEU A 152 12.55 17.74 28.49
CA LEU A 152 11.73 18.68 29.26
C LEU A 152 11.27 18.05 30.58
N GLY A 153 10.83 16.80 30.53
CA GLY A 153 10.39 16.03 31.71
C GLY A 153 9.52 14.82 31.35
N LEU A 154 9.09 14.08 32.38
CA LEU A 154 8.21 12.91 32.25
C LEU A 154 6.88 13.15 32.98
N GLU A 155 5.77 12.99 32.28
CA GLU A 155 4.41 12.98 32.85
C GLU A 155 4.01 11.54 33.20
N VAL A 156 3.41 11.30 34.35
CA VAL A 156 2.90 9.97 34.79
C VAL A 156 1.44 10.12 35.18
N ARG A 157 0.53 9.36 34.55
CA ARG A 157 -0.92 9.41 34.82
C ARG A 157 -1.42 8.11 35.43
N VAL A 158 -2.31 8.18 36.43
CA VAL A 158 -2.78 7.05 37.24
C VAL A 158 -4.32 6.99 37.36
N ASN A 159 -4.92 5.80 37.19
CA ASN A 159 -6.38 5.51 37.18
C ASN A 159 -6.78 4.28 38.07
N ARG A 160 -7.86 4.26 38.87
CA ARG A 160 -8.19 3.13 39.81
C ARG A 160 -8.59 1.75 39.19
N TYR A 161 -8.37 0.62 39.90
CA TYR A 161 -8.65 -0.79 39.48
C TYR A 161 -9.00 -1.80 40.64
N ASN A 162 -9.96 -2.75 40.47
CA ASN A 162 -10.44 -3.72 41.52
C ASN A 162 -10.57 -5.23 41.08
N PRO A 163 -9.96 -6.25 41.75
CA PRO A 163 -10.10 -7.72 41.45
C PRO A 163 -10.77 -8.67 42.53
N LEU A 164 -11.09 -9.96 42.20
CA LEU A 164 -12.06 -10.94 42.84
C LEU A 164 -11.48 -12.10 43.75
N ARG A 165 -12.28 -12.75 44.65
CA ARG A 165 -11.94 -13.72 45.78
C ARG A 165 -12.37 -15.23 45.60
N VAL A 166 -11.75 -16.21 46.34
CA VAL A 166 -11.89 -17.71 46.20
C VAL A 166 -12.43 -18.52 47.45
N SER A 167 -13.49 -19.38 47.35
CA SER A 167 -13.72 -20.70 48.07
C SER A 167 -15.01 -21.55 47.73
N SER A 168 -14.99 -22.87 48.05
CA SER A 168 -16.03 -23.96 48.02
C SER A 168 -15.96 -25.01 46.87
N TYR A 169 -16.05 -26.31 47.21
CA TYR A 169 -15.85 -27.49 46.33
C TYR A 169 -16.48 -27.36 44.93
N ILE A 170 -15.68 -27.64 43.89
CA ILE A 170 -16.12 -27.59 42.50
C ILE A 170 -16.17 -29.01 41.89
N PRO A 171 -17.33 -29.48 41.42
CA PRO A 171 -17.42 -30.76 40.72
C PRO A 171 -16.69 -30.70 39.36
N LEU A 172 -15.94 -31.77 39.03
CA LEU A 172 -15.23 -31.90 37.75
C LEU A 172 -16.20 -32.24 36.61
N SER A 173 -15.86 -31.86 35.37
CA SER A 173 -16.64 -32.22 34.19
C SER A 173 -16.59 -33.72 33.87
N ALA A 174 -17.64 -34.24 33.23
CA ALA A 174 -17.77 -35.67 32.94
C ALA A 174 -16.58 -36.24 32.14
N ASN A 175 -15.97 -35.45 31.26
CA ASN A 175 -14.83 -35.86 30.44
C ASN A 175 -13.57 -36.10 31.28
N ILE A 176 -13.32 -35.27 32.29
CA ILE A 176 -12.18 -35.43 33.20
C ILE A 176 -12.43 -36.62 34.12
N VAL A 177 -13.65 -36.79 34.65
CA VAL A 177 -14.00 -37.92 35.53
C VAL A 177 -13.77 -39.26 34.82
N LYS A 178 -14.11 -39.36 33.51
CA LYS A 178 -13.87 -40.57 32.69
C LYS A 178 -12.40 -40.99 32.63
N THR A 179 -11.46 -40.04 32.67
CA THR A 179 -10.03 -40.36 32.61
C THR A 179 -9.54 -41.13 33.83
N LYS A 180 -10.22 -41.01 34.99
CA LYS A 180 -9.76 -41.51 36.30
C LYS A 180 -8.34 -41.03 36.68
N SER A 181 -7.91 -39.90 36.12
CA SER A 181 -6.55 -39.35 36.27
C SER A 181 -6.42 -38.22 37.31
N VAL A 182 -7.54 -37.85 37.95
CA VAL A 182 -7.61 -36.77 38.94
C VAL A 182 -8.42 -37.24 40.16
N VAL A 183 -7.91 -36.97 41.36
CA VAL A 183 -8.62 -37.13 42.62
C VAL A 183 -9.10 -35.76 43.08
N ASN A 184 -10.43 -35.59 43.15
CA ASN A 184 -11.07 -34.38 43.65
C ASN A 184 -11.63 -34.66 45.06
N VAL A 185 -10.99 -34.11 46.09
CA VAL A 185 -11.41 -34.28 47.48
C VAL A 185 -12.62 -33.38 47.75
N LYS A 186 -13.68 -33.95 48.34
CA LYS A 186 -14.90 -33.23 48.71
C LYS A 186 -14.73 -32.53 50.06
N ASN A 187 -14.28 -31.27 50.05
CA ASN A 187 -14.16 -30.42 51.24
C ASN A 187 -15.02 -29.15 51.13
N PHE A 188 -15.60 -28.72 52.25
CA PHE A 188 -16.40 -27.48 52.34
C PHE A 188 -15.67 -26.36 53.10
N ASP A 189 -14.40 -26.61 53.42
CA ASP A 189 -13.47 -25.67 54.06
C ASP A 189 -12.55 -25.01 53.01
N PHE A 190 -11.62 -24.15 53.46
CA PHE A 190 -10.65 -23.48 52.59
C PHE A 190 -9.40 -24.33 52.31
N PHE A 191 -9.34 -25.59 52.77
CA PHE A 191 -8.11 -26.41 52.81
C PHE A 191 -7.92 -27.33 51.59
N CYS A 192 -8.55 -27.04 50.44
CA CYS A 192 -8.47 -27.90 49.25
C CYS A 192 -7.02 -28.17 48.78
N PHE A 193 -6.13 -27.18 48.90
CA PHE A 193 -4.69 -27.34 48.62
C PHE A 193 -4.03 -28.38 49.55
N LYS A 194 -4.30 -28.32 50.86
CA LYS A 194 -3.80 -29.25 51.87
C LYS A 194 -4.13 -30.69 51.53
N TYR A 195 -5.39 -30.95 51.19
CA TYR A 195 -5.85 -32.30 50.84
C TYR A 195 -5.27 -32.78 49.50
N ALA A 196 -5.13 -31.89 48.51
CA ALA A 196 -4.58 -32.24 47.21
C ALA A 196 -3.10 -32.64 47.30
N VAL A 197 -2.30 -31.95 48.13
CA VAL A 197 -0.89 -32.30 48.38
C VAL A 197 -0.78 -33.62 49.15
N LEU A 198 -1.54 -33.79 50.24
CA LEU A 198 -1.51 -35.04 51.03
C LEU A 198 -1.98 -36.27 50.25
N CYS A 199 -2.79 -36.08 49.20
CA CYS A 199 -3.26 -37.18 48.35
C CYS A 199 -2.11 -37.89 47.62
N HIS A 200 -0.98 -37.22 47.40
CA HIS A 200 0.23 -37.81 46.83
C HIS A 200 0.74 -38.99 47.68
N ASN A 201 0.65 -38.89 49.00
CA ASN A 201 1.20 -39.86 49.94
C ASN A 201 0.28 -41.08 50.21
N LEU A 202 -0.96 -41.09 49.69
CA LEU A 202 -1.97 -42.13 49.97
C LEU A 202 -1.89 -43.40 49.10
N GLY A 203 -0.88 -43.55 48.23
CA GLY A 203 -0.65 -44.78 47.47
C GLY A 203 -1.89 -45.28 46.71
N ASN A 204 -2.32 -46.53 46.89
CA ASN A 204 -3.53 -47.11 46.26
C ASN A 204 -4.74 -47.26 47.21
N GLN A 205 -4.81 -46.46 48.29
CA GLN A 205 -5.93 -46.54 49.23
C GLN A 205 -7.30 -46.26 48.58
N LYS A 206 -8.36 -46.89 49.11
CA LYS A 206 -9.75 -46.70 48.68
C LYS A 206 -10.35 -45.44 49.31
N ASN A 207 -11.31 -44.81 48.64
CA ASN A 207 -12.07 -43.63 49.10
C ASN A 207 -11.23 -42.34 49.32
N LYS A 208 -10.28 -42.05 48.43
CA LYS A 208 -9.41 -40.86 48.52
C LYS A 208 -10.15 -39.53 48.35
N GLU A 209 -11.38 -39.56 47.86
CA GLU A 209 -12.25 -38.40 47.68
C GLU A 209 -12.88 -37.90 48.98
N ARG A 210 -12.74 -38.63 50.10
CA ARG A 210 -13.31 -38.27 51.41
C ARG A 210 -12.24 -37.66 52.32
N VAL A 211 -12.57 -36.54 52.98
CA VAL A 211 -11.67 -35.85 53.92
C VAL A 211 -11.22 -36.76 55.08
N ILE A 212 -12.08 -37.66 55.55
CA ILE A 212 -11.78 -38.54 56.68
C ILE A 212 -10.60 -39.50 56.41
N THR A 213 -10.33 -39.82 55.14
CA THR A 213 -9.21 -40.67 54.71
C THR A 213 -7.85 -40.05 55.03
N TYR A 214 -7.79 -38.73 55.20
CA TYR A 214 -6.57 -37.97 55.44
C TYR A 214 -6.27 -37.77 56.93
N LYS A 215 -7.16 -38.21 57.83
CA LYS A 215 -7.04 -37.94 59.29
C LYS A 215 -5.72 -38.46 59.88
N SER A 216 -5.32 -39.69 59.52
CA SER A 216 -4.06 -40.27 60.00
C SER A 216 -2.81 -39.57 59.44
N LEU A 217 -2.85 -39.07 58.19
CA LEU A 217 -1.74 -38.31 57.60
C LEU A 217 -1.63 -36.89 58.17
N LEU A 218 -2.77 -36.31 58.56
CA LEU A 218 -2.81 -35.01 59.23
C LEU A 218 -2.20 -35.08 60.64
N GLU A 219 -2.39 -36.21 61.34
CA GLU A 219 -1.78 -36.45 62.65
C GLU A 219 -0.26 -36.74 62.56
N GLN A 220 0.23 -37.14 61.38
CA GLN A 220 1.65 -37.44 61.13
C GLN A 220 2.50 -36.21 60.77
N ASN A 221 1.89 -35.03 60.53
CA ASN A 221 2.57 -33.78 60.18
C ASN A 221 3.70 -33.92 59.12
N ILE A 222 3.39 -34.61 58.02
CA ILE A 222 4.35 -34.93 56.93
C ILE A 222 4.90 -33.66 56.26
N TYR A 223 4.08 -32.60 56.18
CA TYR A 223 4.47 -31.31 55.66
C TYR A 223 4.05 -30.21 56.65
N ASP A 224 4.84 -29.15 56.72
CA ASP A 224 4.51 -27.92 57.44
C ASP A 224 3.55 -27.09 56.58
N PHE A 225 2.27 -27.08 56.98
CA PHE A 225 1.23 -26.27 56.35
C PHE A 225 0.98 -24.94 57.07
N ASP A 226 1.65 -24.68 58.19
CA ASP A 226 1.50 -23.43 58.95
C ASP A 226 2.35 -22.31 58.34
N CYS A 227 3.29 -22.66 57.44
CA CYS A 227 4.06 -21.71 56.64
C CYS A 227 3.25 -20.92 55.60
N ILE A 228 1.96 -21.25 55.38
CA ILE A 228 1.09 -20.59 54.40
C ILE A 228 -0.28 -20.25 54.99
N SER A 229 -0.89 -19.14 54.56
CA SER A 229 -2.24 -18.73 54.98
C SER A 229 -3.30 -19.18 53.97
N TYR A 230 -4.49 -19.58 54.46
CA TYR A 230 -5.61 -19.98 53.62
C TYR A 230 -6.60 -18.82 53.40
N PRO A 231 -7.19 -18.67 52.20
CA PRO A 231 -7.04 -19.51 51.00
C PRO A 231 -5.70 -19.30 50.27
N VAL A 232 -5.10 -20.42 49.82
CA VAL A 232 -3.76 -20.47 49.21
C VAL A 232 -3.74 -19.77 47.85
N THR A 233 -2.82 -18.83 47.66
CA THR A 233 -2.50 -18.20 46.39
C THR A 233 -1.37 -18.96 45.67
N LEU A 234 -1.10 -18.65 44.39
CA LEU A 234 -0.02 -19.33 43.65
C LEU A 234 1.37 -19.01 44.22
N ASP A 235 1.56 -17.81 44.75
CA ASP A 235 2.83 -17.38 45.33
C ASP A 235 3.12 -18.13 46.66
N ASP A 236 2.08 -18.44 47.44
CA ASP A 236 2.19 -19.24 48.67
C ASP A 236 2.72 -20.66 48.39
N ILE A 237 2.48 -21.20 47.19
CA ILE A 237 2.97 -22.54 46.80
C ILE A 237 4.49 -22.54 46.76
N SER A 238 5.13 -21.48 46.26
CA SER A 238 6.59 -21.39 46.22
C SER A 238 7.21 -21.30 47.62
N ILE A 239 6.52 -20.69 48.59
CA ILE A 239 6.93 -20.71 50.00
C ILE A 239 6.83 -22.13 50.55
N PHE A 240 5.72 -22.82 50.29
CA PHE A 240 5.51 -24.19 50.72
C PHE A 240 6.53 -25.17 50.13
N GLU A 241 6.86 -25.03 48.84
CA GLU A 241 7.90 -25.83 48.14
C GLU A 241 9.28 -25.67 48.78
N GLN A 242 9.67 -24.43 49.12
CA GLN A 242 10.96 -24.13 49.73
C GLN A 242 11.08 -24.69 51.16
N VAL A 243 10.05 -24.50 51.98
CA VAL A 243 10.04 -24.97 53.38
C VAL A 243 10.03 -26.50 53.44
N ASN A 244 9.19 -27.15 52.62
CA ASN A 244 8.99 -28.60 52.65
C ASN A 244 9.90 -29.38 51.69
N LYS A 245 10.73 -28.70 50.89
CA LYS A 245 11.64 -29.27 49.88
C LYS A 245 10.94 -30.23 48.91
N VAL A 246 9.77 -29.83 48.43
CA VAL A 246 8.97 -30.57 47.46
C VAL A 246 8.76 -29.73 46.21
N ALA A 247 8.61 -30.37 45.03
CA ALA A 247 8.28 -29.68 43.79
C ALA A 247 6.80 -29.89 43.45
N ILE A 248 6.07 -28.80 43.20
CA ILE A 248 4.65 -28.77 42.90
C ILE A 248 4.44 -28.10 41.54
N ASN A 249 3.80 -28.82 40.62
CA ASN A 249 3.36 -28.27 39.34
C ASN A 249 1.85 -28.04 39.39
N VAL A 250 1.38 -26.85 39.00
CA VAL A 250 -0.03 -26.49 38.95
C VAL A 250 -0.47 -26.31 37.50
N PHE A 251 -1.49 -27.05 37.10
CA PHE A 251 -2.16 -26.92 35.81
C PHE A 251 -3.55 -26.32 36.01
N LYS A 252 -4.00 -25.47 35.09
CA LYS A 252 -5.34 -24.88 35.09
C LYS A 252 -6.19 -25.50 34.00
N ILE A 253 -7.47 -25.68 34.29
CA ILE A 253 -8.47 -26.02 33.27
C ILE A 253 -9.33 -24.82 32.92
N ASN A 254 -9.48 -24.56 31.62
CA ASN A 254 -10.36 -23.50 31.10
C ASN A 254 -11.80 -24.01 30.89
N ARG A 255 -12.72 -23.10 30.53
CA ARG A 255 -14.15 -23.42 30.31
C ARG A 255 -14.38 -24.46 29.20
N ASN A 256 -13.42 -24.64 28.29
CA ASN A 256 -13.49 -25.59 27.18
C ASN A 256 -12.87 -26.97 27.52
N ASN A 257 -12.61 -27.24 28.80
CA ASN A 257 -11.89 -28.42 29.30
C ASN A 257 -10.43 -28.56 28.81
N GLN A 258 -9.85 -27.51 28.23
CA GLN A 258 -8.45 -27.52 27.83
C GLN A 258 -7.56 -27.21 29.03
N ILE A 259 -6.45 -27.94 29.13
CA ILE A 259 -5.51 -27.86 30.25
C ILE A 259 -4.31 -27.05 29.80
N SER A 260 -3.92 -26.08 30.62
CA SER A 260 -2.72 -25.27 30.42
C SER A 260 -1.86 -25.29 31.69
N PRO A 261 -0.53 -25.23 31.56
CA PRO A 261 0.34 -25.05 32.71
C PRO A 261 0.11 -23.65 33.31
N LEU A 262 0.06 -23.58 34.64
CA LEU A 262 -0.09 -22.32 35.38
C LEU A 262 1.19 -21.99 36.14
N GLN A 263 1.83 -23.01 36.71
CA GLN A 263 3.12 -22.92 37.39
C GLN A 263 3.81 -24.29 37.29
N VAL A 264 5.02 -24.35 36.75
CA VAL A 264 5.75 -25.61 36.56
C VAL A 264 7.17 -25.44 37.08
N HIS A 265 7.44 -26.05 38.22
CA HIS A 265 8.72 -25.91 38.94
C HIS A 265 9.72 -27.01 38.56
N SER A 266 9.25 -28.20 38.17
CA SER A 266 10.12 -29.32 37.83
C SER A 266 9.57 -30.19 36.70
N GLN A 267 10.46 -30.55 35.77
CA GLN A 267 10.21 -31.48 34.67
C GLN A 267 10.39 -32.96 35.08
N LYS A 268 10.78 -33.23 36.35
CA LYS A 268 11.07 -34.58 36.88
C LYS A 268 9.79 -35.33 37.30
N GLU A 269 9.79 -36.66 37.21
CA GLU A 269 8.63 -37.52 37.51
C GLU A 269 8.16 -37.46 38.98
N ASN A 270 9.02 -37.06 39.93
CA ASN A 270 8.68 -37.01 41.36
C ASN A 270 7.96 -35.73 41.81
N ALA A 271 7.59 -34.82 40.89
CA ALA A 271 6.85 -33.60 41.23
C ALA A 271 5.36 -33.88 41.49
N ILE A 272 4.77 -33.20 42.48
CA ILE A 272 3.35 -33.27 42.80
C ILE A 272 2.59 -32.42 41.77
N ASN A 273 1.78 -33.06 40.94
CA ASN A 273 1.01 -32.37 39.91
C ASN A 273 -0.43 -32.08 40.42
N LEU A 274 -0.82 -30.81 40.44
CA LEU A 274 -2.13 -30.34 40.90
C LEU A 274 -2.93 -29.74 39.74
N LEU A 275 -4.25 -29.90 39.78
CA LEU A 275 -5.20 -29.29 38.85
C LEU A 275 -6.04 -28.22 39.56
N LEU A 276 -5.92 -26.96 39.12
CA LEU A 276 -6.72 -25.84 39.57
C LEU A 276 -7.98 -25.70 38.71
N VAL A 277 -9.14 -25.85 39.33
CA VAL A 277 -10.46 -25.71 38.71
C VAL A 277 -11.08 -24.42 39.19
N THR A 278 -11.64 -23.59 38.30
CA THR A 278 -12.25 -22.31 38.68
C THR A 278 -13.67 -22.18 38.12
N LYS A 279 -14.63 -21.84 38.98
CA LYS A 279 -16.04 -21.61 38.63
C LYS A 279 -16.57 -20.39 39.39
N ASN A 280 -17.18 -19.43 38.70
CA ASN A 280 -17.75 -18.21 39.29
C ASN A 280 -16.79 -17.50 40.27
N SER A 281 -15.53 -17.33 39.86
CA SER A 281 -14.45 -16.70 40.64
C SER A 281 -13.96 -17.48 41.87
N VAL A 282 -14.54 -18.64 42.15
CA VAL A 282 -14.05 -19.60 43.14
C VAL A 282 -13.09 -20.58 42.47
N SER A 283 -11.94 -20.84 43.09
CA SER A 283 -10.97 -21.84 42.65
C SER A 283 -10.83 -23.00 43.65
N HIS A 284 -10.54 -24.20 43.14
CA HIS A 284 -10.43 -25.45 43.90
C HIS A 284 -9.29 -26.32 43.37
N PHE A 285 -8.42 -26.82 44.26
CA PHE A 285 -7.29 -27.68 43.91
C PHE A 285 -7.67 -29.16 43.93
N CYS A 286 -7.26 -29.90 42.90
CA CYS A 286 -7.38 -31.36 42.80
C CYS A 286 -5.99 -32.00 42.59
N TYR A 287 -5.82 -33.26 42.96
CA TYR A 287 -4.56 -34.00 42.74
C TYR A 287 -4.58 -34.76 41.41
N ILE A 288 -3.52 -34.64 40.60
CA ILE A 288 -3.37 -35.36 39.32
C ILE A 288 -2.57 -36.65 39.54
N THR A 289 -3.21 -37.80 39.32
CA THR A 289 -2.57 -39.12 39.45
C THR A 289 -1.83 -39.56 38.17
N ASN A 290 -2.25 -39.07 37.00
CA ASN A 290 -1.60 -39.41 35.73
C ASN A 290 -1.80 -38.30 34.68
N LEU A 291 -0.79 -37.44 34.50
CA LEU A 291 -0.88 -36.28 33.60
C LEU A 291 -1.04 -36.65 32.11
N PRO A 292 -0.29 -37.62 31.53
CA PRO A 292 -0.50 -38.02 30.14
C PRO A 292 -1.93 -38.52 29.84
N ARG A 293 -2.53 -39.25 30.78
CA ARG A 293 -3.91 -39.73 30.67
C ARG A 293 -4.94 -38.61 30.86
N LEU A 294 -4.59 -37.56 31.58
CA LEU A 294 -5.42 -36.37 31.71
C LEU A 294 -5.41 -35.54 30.42
N LEU A 295 -4.26 -35.41 29.75
CA LEU A 295 -4.10 -34.64 28.51
C LEU A 295 -4.78 -35.33 27.30
N SER A 296 -5.04 -36.63 27.35
CA SER A 296 -5.73 -37.36 26.29
C SER A 296 -7.19 -36.96 26.08
N VAL A 297 -7.77 -36.17 27.00
CA VAL A 297 -9.11 -35.58 26.84
C VAL A 297 -9.19 -34.64 25.64
N ASN A 298 -8.05 -34.07 25.22
CA ASN A 298 -7.97 -33.13 24.10
C ASN A 298 -7.67 -33.80 22.74
N THR A 299 -7.56 -35.13 22.69
CA THR A 299 -7.21 -35.88 21.46
C THR A 299 -8.39 -36.72 20.95
N SER A 300 -8.61 -36.73 19.63
CA SER A 300 -9.69 -37.50 19.01
C SER A 300 -9.51 -39.01 19.24
N GLU A 301 -10.61 -39.76 19.42
CA GLU A 301 -10.60 -41.21 19.75
C GLU A 301 -9.80 -42.10 18.78
N LYS A 302 -9.47 -41.62 17.58
CA LYS A 302 -8.74 -42.39 16.55
C LYS A 302 -7.23 -42.50 16.81
N ASP A 303 -6.62 -41.60 17.58
CA ASP A 303 -5.15 -41.56 17.75
C ASP A 303 -4.60 -42.34 18.95
N PHE A 304 -5.45 -42.75 19.89
CA PHE A 304 -4.99 -43.39 21.14
C PHE A 304 -4.53 -44.85 20.96
N ARG A 305 -4.87 -45.50 19.84
CA ARG A 305 -4.55 -46.93 19.59
C ARG A 305 -3.11 -47.18 19.11
N LYS A 306 -2.33 -46.15 18.75
CA LYS A 306 -0.91 -46.32 18.36
C LYS A 306 0.01 -46.14 19.57
N LYS A 307 0.38 -47.25 20.21
CA LYS A 307 1.37 -47.33 21.31
C LYS A 307 2.76 -46.82 20.87
N LYS A 308 3.05 -45.52 21.05
CA LYS A 308 4.41 -44.99 21.18
C LYS A 308 4.50 -44.07 22.40
N LYS A 309 5.56 -44.20 23.20
CA LYS A 309 5.82 -43.36 24.38
C LYS A 309 6.11 -41.94 23.88
N LYS A 310 5.30 -40.95 24.27
CA LYS A 310 5.46 -39.54 23.90
C LYS A 310 6.15 -38.78 25.05
N PHE A 311 7.07 -37.87 24.74
CA PHE A 311 7.76 -37.03 25.73
C PHE A 311 7.12 -35.64 25.76
N ILE A 312 6.59 -35.20 26.91
CA ILE A 312 5.81 -33.97 27.01
C ILE A 312 6.59 -32.91 27.80
N CYS A 313 6.77 -31.71 27.24
CA CYS A 313 7.29 -30.57 28.00
C CYS A 313 6.22 -30.09 28.99
N LEU A 314 6.49 -30.02 30.30
CA LEU A 314 5.46 -29.62 31.26
C LEU A 314 5.19 -28.10 31.21
N LYS A 315 6.18 -27.30 30.79
CA LYS A 315 6.05 -25.84 30.63
C LYS A 315 5.15 -25.40 29.47
N CYS A 316 5.16 -26.12 28.33
CA CYS A 316 4.37 -25.74 27.14
C CYS A 316 3.37 -26.83 26.69
N LEU A 317 3.39 -28.00 27.32
CA LEU A 317 2.58 -29.19 27.00
C LEU A 317 2.78 -29.76 25.59
N TYR A 318 3.87 -29.39 24.88
CA TYR A 318 4.19 -29.92 23.56
C TYR A 318 4.71 -31.37 23.62
N GLU A 319 4.27 -32.21 22.68
CA GLU A 319 4.65 -33.62 22.57
C GLU A 319 5.80 -33.82 21.58
N PHE A 320 6.94 -34.30 22.06
CA PHE A 320 8.10 -34.66 21.25
C PHE A 320 8.13 -36.17 20.95
N LYS A 321 8.63 -36.50 19.76
CA LYS A 321 8.81 -37.90 19.32
C LYS A 321 10.08 -38.53 19.90
N LEU A 322 11.10 -37.73 20.21
CA LEU A 322 12.40 -38.16 20.76
C LEU A 322 12.74 -37.36 22.02
N GLU A 323 13.38 -38.01 22.98
CA GLU A 323 13.79 -37.39 24.25
C GLU A 323 14.84 -36.29 24.05
N SER A 324 15.76 -36.45 23.09
CA SER A 324 16.79 -35.45 22.75
C SER A 324 16.18 -34.12 22.28
N GLN A 325 15.04 -34.14 21.60
CA GLN A 325 14.34 -32.93 21.15
C GLN A 325 13.75 -32.16 22.32
N LEU A 326 13.19 -32.87 23.31
CA LEU A 326 12.72 -32.26 24.55
C LEU A 326 13.90 -31.65 25.33
N SER A 327 15.04 -32.34 25.39
CA SER A 327 16.24 -31.84 26.09
C SER A 327 16.75 -30.53 25.49
N VAL A 328 16.84 -30.41 24.16
CA VAL A 328 17.22 -29.15 23.48
C VAL A 328 16.18 -28.06 23.74
N HIS A 329 14.89 -28.41 23.68
CA HIS A 329 13.79 -27.48 23.93
C HIS A 329 13.80 -26.90 25.36
N VAL A 330 14.16 -27.72 26.36
CA VAL A 330 14.25 -27.30 27.76
C VAL A 330 15.57 -26.57 28.05
N MET A 331 16.69 -26.98 27.44
CA MET A 331 18.03 -26.40 27.72
C MET A 331 18.15 -24.94 27.28
N HIS A 332 17.54 -24.56 26.16
CA HIS A 332 17.58 -23.19 25.62
C HIS A 332 16.33 -22.36 25.99
N ASP A 333 15.51 -22.87 26.91
CA ASP A 333 14.30 -22.22 27.44
C ASP A 333 13.32 -21.71 26.35
N PHE A 334 13.19 -22.46 25.25
CA PHE A 334 12.26 -22.16 24.14
C PHE A 334 10.76 -22.24 24.55
N CYS A 335 10.47 -22.45 25.83
CA CYS A 335 9.12 -22.50 26.41
C CYS A 335 8.56 -21.11 26.78
N SER A 336 9.43 -20.10 26.90
CA SER A 336 9.15 -18.81 27.55
C SER A 336 8.46 -17.78 26.65
N PHE A 337 8.16 -18.15 25.41
CA PHE A 337 7.53 -17.30 24.42
C PHE A 337 6.10 -17.80 24.15
N GLU A 338 5.09 -17.11 24.70
CA GLU A 338 3.69 -17.48 24.50
C GLU A 338 3.19 -17.13 23.07
N LYS A 339 2.79 -18.17 22.30
CA LYS A 339 1.73 -18.24 21.23
C LYS A 339 1.88 -17.29 20.01
N LYS A 340 1.69 -17.68 18.74
CA LYS A 340 0.90 -18.72 18.04
C LYS A 340 1.67 -19.13 16.76
N ARG A 341 1.75 -20.43 16.47
CA ARG A 341 2.01 -20.90 15.10
C ARG A 341 0.81 -20.55 14.23
N THR A 342 1.05 -19.95 13.08
CA THR A 342 0.05 -19.90 12.02
C THR A 342 0.42 -20.95 10.97
N HIS A 343 -0.48 -21.89 10.70
CA HIS A 343 -0.25 -22.86 9.63
C HIS A 343 -0.48 -22.16 8.29
N ILE A 344 0.60 -21.68 7.67
CA ILE A 344 0.56 -21.28 6.25
C ILE A 344 0.33 -22.57 5.45
N LYS A 345 -0.79 -22.63 4.72
CA LYS A 345 -1.14 -23.79 3.89
C LYS A 345 -0.22 -23.79 2.67
N ILE A 346 0.76 -24.69 2.64
CA ILE A 346 1.66 -24.86 1.50
C ILE A 346 0.90 -25.61 0.39
N PRO A 347 0.84 -25.07 -0.85
CA PRO A 347 0.25 -25.78 -1.98
C PRO A 347 0.94 -27.13 -2.22
N THR A 348 0.14 -28.19 -2.40
CA THR A 348 0.63 -29.57 -2.58
C THR A 348 1.60 -29.71 -3.77
N LYS A 349 1.48 -28.83 -4.77
CA LYS A 349 2.33 -28.80 -5.97
C LYS A 349 3.79 -28.43 -5.68
N ILE A 350 4.05 -27.67 -4.62
CA ILE A 350 5.40 -27.14 -4.29
C ILE A 350 6.00 -27.74 -3.01
N PHE A 351 5.19 -28.41 -2.19
CA PHE A 351 5.58 -28.95 -0.88
C PHE A 351 6.88 -29.77 -0.87
N ASN A 352 7.11 -30.63 -1.88
CA ASN A 352 8.32 -31.47 -1.95
C ASN A 352 9.57 -30.74 -2.47
N ARG A 353 9.49 -29.44 -2.73
CA ARG A 353 10.55 -28.65 -3.40
C ARG A 353 11.01 -27.44 -2.61
N ILE A 354 10.42 -27.24 -1.43
CA ILE A 354 10.82 -26.23 -0.46
C ILE A 354 11.09 -26.91 0.87
N VAL A 355 11.99 -26.35 1.68
CA VAL A 355 12.29 -26.85 3.02
C VAL A 355 11.69 -25.90 4.04
N ASP A 356 10.75 -26.41 4.85
CA ASP A 356 10.29 -25.75 6.07
C ASP A 356 11.13 -26.26 7.24
N HIS A 357 11.83 -25.35 7.90
CA HIS A 357 12.72 -25.66 9.02
C HIS A 357 11.98 -25.80 10.37
N ASP A 358 10.64 -25.72 10.40
CA ASP A 358 9.76 -25.91 11.58
C ASP A 358 10.09 -24.99 12.78
N VAL A 359 10.47 -23.75 12.48
CA VAL A 359 10.82 -22.67 13.43
C VAL A 359 9.71 -21.63 13.62
N GLU A 360 9.88 -20.60 14.46
CA GLU A 360 8.92 -19.49 14.58
C GLU A 360 8.95 -18.55 13.35
N ASP A 361 7.82 -17.91 13.03
CA ASP A 361 7.63 -17.12 11.80
C ASP A 361 8.63 -15.94 11.72
N CYS A 362 8.91 -15.26 12.85
CA CYS A 362 9.84 -14.13 12.92
C CYS A 362 11.30 -14.49 12.59
N TYR A 363 11.75 -15.72 12.85
CA TYR A 363 13.13 -16.16 12.57
C TYR A 363 13.26 -17.02 11.31
N SER A 364 12.16 -17.24 10.58
CA SER A 364 12.13 -18.09 9.39
C SER A 364 13.18 -17.71 8.34
N PHE A 365 13.47 -16.42 8.17
CA PHE A 365 14.52 -15.94 7.26
C PHE A 365 15.90 -16.52 7.59
N LYS A 366 16.28 -16.52 8.87
CA LYS A 366 17.60 -16.98 9.34
C LYS A 366 17.83 -18.46 9.01
N TYR A 367 16.84 -19.29 9.30
CA TYR A 367 16.90 -20.74 9.01
C TYR A 367 16.79 -21.04 7.52
N ALA A 368 15.95 -20.29 6.79
CA ALA A 368 15.83 -20.45 5.34
C ALA A 368 17.13 -20.10 4.61
N LEU A 369 17.84 -19.05 5.05
CA LEU A 369 19.15 -18.67 4.53
C LEU A 369 20.21 -19.74 4.82
N LEU A 370 20.26 -20.25 6.05
CA LEU A 370 21.18 -21.32 6.45
C LEU A 370 21.00 -22.58 5.59
N GLY A 371 19.74 -23.00 5.39
CA GLY A 371 19.41 -24.15 4.55
C GLY A 371 19.82 -23.97 3.08
N GLY A 372 19.81 -22.73 2.58
CA GLY A 372 20.26 -22.42 1.22
C GLY A 372 21.78 -22.41 1.06
N LEU A 373 22.51 -22.00 2.10
CA LEU A 373 23.98 -21.97 2.11
C LEU A 373 24.60 -23.35 2.35
N LEU A 374 23.91 -24.23 3.08
CA LEU A 374 24.41 -25.54 3.54
C LEU A 374 23.41 -26.68 3.23
N PRO A 375 23.29 -27.11 1.96
CA PRO A 375 22.26 -28.06 1.54
C PRO A 375 22.48 -29.53 1.99
N LYS A 376 23.59 -29.87 2.67
CA LYS A 376 23.93 -31.24 3.13
C LYS A 376 24.24 -31.27 4.65
N GLU A 377 23.66 -32.24 5.37
CA GLU A 377 23.78 -32.38 6.84
C GLU A 377 25.22 -32.47 7.37
N GLU A 378 26.13 -33.09 6.61
CA GLU A 378 27.54 -33.27 7.01
C GLU A 378 28.35 -31.95 7.02
N GLU A 379 27.91 -30.93 6.28
CA GLU A 379 28.57 -29.61 6.22
C GLU A 379 28.03 -28.60 7.24
N ILE A 380 26.85 -28.84 7.83
CA ILE A 380 26.22 -27.94 8.80
C ILE A 380 27.11 -27.78 10.04
N ARG A 381 27.62 -28.90 10.58
CA ARG A 381 28.49 -28.90 11.78
C ARG A 381 29.87 -28.29 11.56
N SER A 382 30.38 -28.26 10.32
CA SER A 382 31.71 -27.72 10.02
C SER A 382 31.69 -26.23 9.65
N ARG A 383 30.54 -25.71 9.20
CA ARG A 383 30.38 -24.31 8.72
C ARG A 383 29.41 -23.46 9.56
N GLU A 384 28.84 -23.98 10.63
CA GLU A 384 28.08 -23.22 11.66
C GLU A 384 28.86 -21.96 12.13
N LYS A 385 30.19 -22.06 12.26
CA LYS A 385 31.06 -20.93 12.63
C LYS A 385 31.09 -19.79 11.61
N ASP A 386 30.92 -20.08 10.32
CA ASP A 386 30.89 -19.05 9.27
C ASP A 386 29.55 -18.28 9.29
N PHE A 387 28.48 -18.91 9.78
CA PHE A 387 27.16 -18.31 9.92
C PHE A 387 27.02 -17.43 11.17
N ASP A 388 27.68 -17.83 12.26
CA ASP A 388 27.80 -17.01 13.48
C ASP A 388 28.63 -15.73 13.25
N ASN A 389 29.49 -15.72 12.23
CA ASN A 389 30.29 -14.55 11.82
C ASN A 389 29.56 -13.60 10.85
N MET A 390 28.33 -13.92 10.42
CA MET A 390 27.54 -13.00 9.59
C MET A 390 27.04 -11.82 10.43
N ASN A 391 27.00 -10.63 9.82
CA ASN A 391 26.53 -9.43 10.50
C ASN A 391 24.99 -9.40 10.50
N TRP A 392 24.40 -9.84 11.61
CA TRP A 392 22.95 -9.84 11.84
C TRP A 392 22.43 -8.55 12.49
N ASP A 393 23.31 -7.70 13.02
CA ASP A 393 22.95 -6.49 13.78
C ASP A 393 22.24 -5.43 12.92
N LEU A 394 22.23 -5.62 11.60
CA LEU A 394 21.58 -4.74 10.62
C LEU A 394 20.16 -5.17 10.23
N LEU A 395 19.67 -6.30 10.76
CA LEU A 395 18.35 -6.86 10.43
C LEU A 395 17.44 -6.92 11.66
N ASP A 396 16.30 -6.23 11.57
CA ASP A 396 15.18 -6.44 12.49
C ASP A 396 14.38 -7.68 12.03
N PHE A 397 13.94 -8.51 12.99
CA PHE A 397 13.11 -9.69 12.71
C PHE A 397 11.64 -9.41 13.05
N PRO A 398 10.67 -9.76 12.17
CA PRO A 398 10.81 -10.40 10.86
C PRO A 398 11.48 -9.51 9.79
N VAL A 399 12.30 -10.12 8.94
CA VAL A 399 13.12 -9.41 7.96
C VAL A 399 12.28 -8.85 6.81
N ASP A 400 12.35 -7.53 6.62
CA ASP A 400 11.81 -6.80 5.46
C ASP A 400 12.79 -6.86 4.28
N PHE A 401 12.26 -7.00 3.05
CA PHE A 401 13.06 -7.04 1.81
C PHE A 401 13.92 -5.78 1.61
N CYS A 402 13.48 -4.62 2.10
CA CYS A 402 14.20 -3.35 1.97
C CYS A 402 15.54 -3.36 2.72
N LEU A 403 15.66 -4.17 3.78
CA LEU A 403 16.88 -4.29 4.58
C LEU A 403 17.89 -5.29 3.98
N LEU A 404 17.46 -6.11 3.00
CA LEU A 404 18.29 -7.15 2.40
C LEU A 404 19.45 -6.57 1.60
N SER A 405 19.28 -5.47 0.87
CA SER A 405 20.38 -4.89 0.07
C SER A 405 21.59 -4.49 0.92
N ARG A 406 21.35 -3.93 2.12
CA ARG A 406 22.41 -3.65 3.09
C ARG A 406 23.03 -4.95 3.61
N PHE A 407 22.21 -5.91 4.01
CA PHE A 407 22.70 -7.20 4.48
C PHE A 407 23.59 -7.93 3.45
N GLU A 408 23.25 -7.86 2.16
CA GLU A 408 24.04 -8.43 1.05
C GLU A 408 25.40 -7.74 0.90
N GLU A 409 25.46 -6.41 0.96
CA GLU A 409 26.70 -5.62 0.89
C GLU A 409 27.71 -6.01 1.99
N PHE A 410 27.23 -6.23 3.22
CA PHE A 410 28.10 -6.56 4.36
C PHE A 410 28.52 -8.04 4.42
N ASN A 411 27.79 -8.95 3.77
CA ASN A 411 28.01 -10.39 3.92
C ASN A 411 28.47 -11.09 2.62
N SER A 412 28.65 -10.37 1.50
CA SER A 412 29.11 -10.92 0.22
C SER A 412 28.31 -12.14 -0.26
N ILE A 413 26.99 -12.11 -0.03
CA ILE A 413 26.01 -13.10 -0.48
C ILE A 413 24.87 -12.39 -1.19
N PHE A 414 24.25 -13.05 -2.16
CA PHE A 414 23.03 -12.54 -2.79
C PHE A 414 21.84 -13.42 -2.46
N VAL A 415 20.75 -12.80 -2.02
CA VAL A 415 19.50 -13.44 -1.63
C VAL A 415 18.42 -13.07 -2.64
N ASN A 416 17.96 -14.08 -3.37
CA ASN A 416 16.77 -14.00 -4.21
C ASN A 416 15.56 -14.43 -3.37
N VAL A 417 14.50 -13.64 -3.41
CA VAL A 417 13.25 -13.91 -2.72
C VAL A 417 12.12 -13.99 -3.75
N PHE A 418 11.46 -15.14 -3.79
CA PHE A 418 10.29 -15.40 -4.61
C PHE A 418 9.04 -15.47 -3.74
N GLY A 419 7.88 -15.16 -4.30
CA GLY A 419 6.58 -15.31 -3.66
C GLY A 419 5.65 -16.21 -4.45
N LEU A 420 4.39 -16.31 -4.05
CA LEU A 420 3.32 -16.95 -4.83
C LEU A 420 2.20 -15.94 -5.09
N ASN A 421 1.66 -15.94 -6.31
CA ASN A 421 0.44 -15.20 -6.63
C ASN A 421 -0.82 -15.99 -6.21
N GLU A 422 -2.01 -15.40 -6.39
CA GLU A 422 -3.31 -16.03 -6.09
C GLU A 422 -3.57 -17.36 -6.83
N LYS A 423 -2.82 -17.63 -7.92
CA LYS A 423 -2.89 -18.87 -8.71
C LYS A 423 -1.86 -19.92 -8.28
N ASP A 424 -1.17 -19.72 -7.15
CA ASP A 424 -0.05 -20.54 -6.66
C ASP A 424 1.17 -20.58 -7.60
N GLU A 425 1.35 -19.57 -8.44
CA GLU A 425 2.49 -19.47 -9.35
C GLU A 425 3.58 -18.59 -8.76
N VAL A 426 4.84 -18.95 -8.99
CA VAL A 426 6.00 -18.26 -8.42
C VAL A 426 6.14 -16.86 -9.01
N VAL A 427 6.26 -15.83 -8.16
CA VAL A 427 6.53 -14.44 -8.56
C VAL A 427 7.85 -13.96 -7.99
N ILE A 428 8.46 -12.96 -8.62
CA ILE A 428 9.72 -12.37 -8.15
C ILE A 428 9.38 -11.25 -7.17
N LEU A 429 9.81 -11.37 -5.91
CA LEU A 429 9.73 -10.28 -4.93
C LEU A 429 11.04 -9.49 -4.88
N LYS A 430 12.16 -10.21 -4.99
CA LYS A 430 13.51 -9.66 -5.10
C LYS A 430 14.39 -10.66 -5.85
N ALA A 431 15.11 -10.21 -6.86
CA ALA A 431 16.20 -11.00 -7.44
C ALA A 431 17.35 -10.07 -7.79
N THR A 432 18.56 -10.62 -7.90
CA THR A 432 19.74 -9.85 -8.36
C THR A 432 20.02 -10.16 -9.83
N SER A 433 20.42 -9.13 -10.59
CA SER A 433 20.92 -9.25 -11.96
C SER A 433 22.45 -9.38 -12.04
N ASN A 434 23.15 -9.30 -10.90
CA ASN A 434 24.63 -9.22 -10.82
C ASN A 434 25.34 -10.60 -10.80
N SER A 435 26.65 -10.51 -11.10
CA SER A 435 27.64 -11.52 -11.54
C SER A 435 27.57 -12.95 -10.98
N ARG A 436 27.86 -13.91 -11.87
CA ARG A 436 28.01 -15.37 -11.65
C ARG A 436 28.98 -15.80 -10.52
N ASP A 437 29.82 -14.88 -10.03
CA ASP A 437 30.98 -15.21 -9.17
C ASP A 437 30.70 -15.13 -7.66
N VAL A 438 29.47 -14.79 -7.24
CA VAL A 438 29.07 -14.69 -5.83
C VAL A 438 28.01 -15.74 -5.51
N LYS A 439 27.99 -16.28 -4.27
CA LYS A 439 26.98 -17.28 -3.87
C LYS A 439 25.57 -16.67 -3.84
N HIS A 440 24.65 -17.31 -4.55
CA HIS A 440 23.22 -16.97 -4.54
C HIS A 440 22.42 -17.96 -3.69
N VAL A 441 21.53 -17.43 -2.86
CA VAL A 441 20.55 -18.21 -2.10
C VAL A 441 19.14 -17.87 -2.58
N ASP A 442 18.37 -18.89 -2.94
CA ASP A 442 16.99 -18.72 -3.40
C ASP A 442 16.02 -19.06 -2.26
N LEU A 443 15.18 -18.11 -1.87
CA LEU A 443 14.18 -18.23 -0.80
C LEU A 443 12.76 -18.05 -1.35
N LEU A 444 11.79 -18.72 -0.72
CA LEU A 444 10.37 -18.49 -0.97
C LEU A 444 9.76 -17.79 0.25
N PHE A 445 9.04 -16.70 0.03
CA PHE A 445 8.30 -15.96 1.04
C PHE A 445 6.80 -16.20 0.87
N MET A 446 6.12 -16.52 1.97
CA MET A 446 4.66 -16.66 2.00
C MET A 446 4.08 -15.90 3.18
N THR A 447 2.91 -15.31 2.98
CA THR A 447 2.15 -14.63 4.03
C THR A 447 0.78 -15.29 4.20
N ASN A 448 0.14 -15.07 5.35
CA ASN A 448 -1.26 -15.42 5.55
C ASN A 448 -2.09 -14.20 5.98
N ASN A 449 -3.41 -14.37 5.97
CA ASN A 449 -4.44 -13.37 6.30
C ASN A 449 -4.39 -12.82 7.75
N VAL A 450 -3.40 -13.22 8.55
CA VAL A 450 -3.21 -12.75 9.95
C VAL A 450 -1.89 -12.00 10.10
N CYS A 451 -1.31 -11.52 8.99
CA CYS A 451 -0.01 -10.84 8.93
C CYS A 451 1.18 -11.70 9.41
N ALA A 452 1.05 -13.03 9.44
CA ALA A 452 2.20 -13.89 9.69
C ALA A 452 2.87 -14.24 8.36
N SER A 453 4.17 -13.95 8.30
CA SER A 453 5.02 -14.09 7.12
C SER A 453 6.15 -15.06 7.39
N ARG A 454 6.48 -15.91 6.41
CA ARG A 454 7.47 -16.97 6.59
C ARG A 454 8.35 -17.15 5.34
N TYR A 455 9.64 -17.37 5.58
CA TYR A 455 10.61 -17.74 4.55
C TYR A 455 10.87 -19.25 4.54
N TYR A 456 11.04 -19.82 3.34
CA TYR A 456 11.39 -21.21 3.08
C TYR A 456 12.63 -21.28 2.19
N THR A 457 13.46 -22.31 2.34
CA THR A 457 14.58 -22.53 1.42
C THR A 457 14.08 -23.15 0.13
N ILE A 458 14.47 -22.59 -1.02
CA ILE A 458 14.34 -23.22 -2.32
C ILE A 458 15.64 -23.96 -2.61
N THR A 459 15.60 -25.29 -2.66
CA THR A 459 16.80 -26.11 -2.91
C THR A 459 17.23 -26.11 -4.37
N ASP A 460 16.27 -26.01 -5.28
CA ASP A 460 16.51 -25.98 -6.72
C ASP A 460 15.34 -25.26 -7.42
N LEU A 461 15.54 -23.99 -7.75
CA LEU A 461 14.53 -23.15 -8.40
C LEU A 461 14.14 -23.71 -9.78
N SER A 462 15.09 -24.29 -10.52
CA SER A 462 14.82 -24.92 -11.81
C SER A 462 13.87 -26.11 -11.64
N LYS A 463 14.10 -26.99 -10.65
CA LYS A 463 13.17 -28.11 -10.37
C LYS A 463 11.81 -27.65 -9.85
N LEU A 464 11.73 -26.49 -9.17
CA LEU A 464 10.48 -25.90 -8.70
C LEU A 464 9.60 -25.43 -9.87
N LEU A 465 10.21 -24.80 -10.87
CA LEU A 465 9.52 -24.16 -12.00
C LEU A 465 9.37 -25.05 -13.23
N HIS A 466 10.30 -25.96 -13.48
CA HIS A 466 10.28 -26.84 -14.65
C HIS A 466 8.93 -27.58 -14.86
N PRO A 467 8.26 -28.13 -13.82
CA PRO A 467 6.94 -28.77 -13.97
C PRO A 467 5.80 -27.79 -14.21
N GLN A 468 5.98 -26.51 -13.88
CA GLN A 468 5.00 -25.44 -14.07
C GLN A 468 5.11 -24.86 -15.49
N ILE A 469 6.32 -24.91 -16.07
CA ILE A 469 6.65 -24.27 -17.36
C ILE A 469 6.56 -25.24 -18.54
N THR A 470 7.03 -26.50 -18.40
CA THR A 470 7.02 -27.46 -19.51
C THR A 470 6.69 -28.89 -19.08
N LYS A 471 5.98 -29.60 -19.96
CA LYS A 471 5.66 -31.03 -19.80
C LYS A 471 6.81 -31.95 -20.24
N ASP A 472 7.69 -31.46 -21.12
CA ASP A 472 8.85 -32.22 -21.61
C ASP A 472 10.02 -32.10 -20.63
N ARG A 473 10.36 -33.20 -19.96
CA ARG A 473 11.42 -33.30 -18.94
C ARG A 473 12.74 -33.84 -19.46
N THR A 474 12.87 -34.04 -20.77
CA THR A 474 14.02 -34.72 -21.39
C THR A 474 15.09 -33.76 -21.93
N ARG A 475 14.76 -32.48 -22.11
CA ARG A 475 15.66 -31.47 -22.69
C ARG A 475 16.36 -30.63 -21.61
N PRO A 476 17.58 -30.11 -21.89
CA PRO A 476 18.25 -29.15 -21.01
C PRO A 476 17.35 -27.96 -20.70
N PHE A 477 17.31 -27.54 -19.43
CA PHE A 477 16.45 -26.46 -18.94
C PHE A 477 17.32 -25.37 -18.28
N PHE A 478 17.58 -24.29 -19.02
CA PHE A 478 18.33 -23.13 -18.54
C PHE A 478 17.35 -22.03 -18.16
N LEU A 479 17.26 -21.70 -16.87
CA LEU A 479 16.31 -20.73 -16.32
C LEU A 479 17.00 -19.39 -16.05
N CYS A 480 16.43 -18.30 -16.54
CA CYS A 480 16.81 -16.96 -16.13
C CYS A 480 16.10 -16.59 -14.83
N LYS A 481 16.86 -16.39 -13.74
CA LYS A 481 16.29 -16.03 -12.42
C LYS A 481 15.69 -14.62 -12.38
N ALA A 482 16.11 -13.75 -13.30
CA ALA A 482 15.64 -12.37 -13.38
C ALA A 482 14.26 -12.25 -14.07
N CYS A 483 13.93 -13.14 -15.01
CA CYS A 483 12.65 -13.08 -15.74
C CYS A 483 11.77 -14.33 -15.64
N LEU A 484 12.33 -15.42 -15.09
CA LEU A 484 11.76 -16.77 -15.03
C LEU A 484 11.49 -17.44 -16.39
N THR A 485 12.01 -16.88 -17.49
CA THR A 485 12.01 -17.53 -18.82
C THR A 485 13.02 -18.67 -18.88
N HIS A 486 12.74 -19.68 -19.72
CA HIS A 486 13.58 -20.86 -19.89
C HIS A 486 14.07 -21.04 -21.32
N PHE A 487 15.25 -21.65 -21.47
CA PHE A 487 15.91 -21.91 -22.74
C PHE A 487 16.37 -23.36 -22.81
N SER A 488 16.34 -23.93 -24.02
CA SER A 488 16.81 -25.29 -24.30
C SER A 488 18.29 -25.37 -24.67
N SER A 489 18.95 -24.21 -24.85
CA SER A 489 20.36 -24.08 -25.21
C SER A 489 21.04 -23.07 -24.30
N GLN A 490 22.26 -23.39 -23.85
CA GLN A 490 23.11 -22.50 -23.07
C GLN A 490 23.42 -21.21 -23.85
N GLU A 491 23.71 -21.31 -25.14
CA GLU A 491 24.03 -20.16 -25.99
C GLU A 491 22.87 -19.15 -26.03
N LYS A 492 21.64 -19.64 -26.22
CA LYS A 492 20.44 -18.78 -26.20
C LYS A 492 20.22 -18.13 -24.84
N PHE A 493 20.45 -18.89 -23.76
CA PHE A 493 20.40 -18.36 -22.41
C PHE A 493 21.42 -17.24 -22.17
N GLU A 494 22.64 -17.38 -22.69
CA GLU A 494 23.71 -16.38 -22.51
C GLU A 494 23.42 -15.09 -23.27
N VAL A 495 22.94 -15.21 -24.52
CA VAL A 495 22.45 -14.06 -25.30
C VAL A 495 21.32 -13.37 -24.53
N HIS A 496 20.31 -14.12 -24.12
CA HIS A 496 19.19 -13.60 -23.33
C HIS A 496 19.64 -12.89 -22.05
N HIS A 497 20.50 -13.55 -21.26
CA HIS A 497 20.97 -13.03 -19.97
C HIS A 497 21.74 -11.71 -20.12
N SER A 498 22.51 -11.55 -21.19
CA SER A 498 23.20 -10.29 -21.50
C SER A 498 22.25 -9.11 -21.76
N LEU A 499 21.05 -9.39 -22.30
CA LEU A 499 20.02 -8.39 -22.56
C LEU A 499 19.14 -8.14 -21.33
N CYS A 500 18.68 -9.23 -20.69
CA CYS A 500 17.75 -9.21 -19.56
C CYS A 500 18.37 -8.58 -18.30
N SER A 501 19.67 -8.77 -18.07
CA SER A 501 20.38 -8.18 -16.92
C SER A 501 20.42 -6.66 -16.90
N LEU A 502 20.15 -6.00 -18.04
CA LEU A 502 20.04 -4.54 -18.13
C LEU A 502 18.73 -3.98 -17.53
N TYR A 503 17.76 -4.86 -17.28
CA TYR A 503 16.44 -4.49 -16.77
C TYR A 503 16.22 -5.03 -15.35
N PRO A 504 15.35 -4.37 -14.55
CA PRO A 504 14.96 -4.89 -13.25
C PRO A 504 14.32 -6.28 -13.35
N PRO A 505 14.64 -7.22 -12.43
CA PRO A 505 14.04 -8.54 -12.42
C PRO A 505 12.52 -8.49 -12.35
N THR A 506 11.86 -9.09 -13.33
CA THR A 506 10.41 -9.03 -13.53
C THR A 506 9.92 -10.33 -14.13
N ARG A 507 8.89 -10.96 -13.56
CA ARG A 507 8.28 -12.14 -14.19
C ARG A 507 7.58 -11.72 -15.48
N VAL A 508 7.99 -12.33 -16.59
CA VAL A 508 7.48 -11.98 -17.92
C VAL A 508 6.29 -12.85 -18.29
N GLU A 509 5.19 -12.21 -18.67
CA GLU A 509 4.02 -12.85 -19.26
C GLU A 509 3.81 -12.31 -20.68
N LEU A 510 4.05 -13.17 -21.68
CA LEU A 510 3.83 -12.83 -23.09
C LEU A 510 2.50 -13.39 -23.57
N PRO A 511 1.86 -12.76 -24.58
CA PRO A 511 0.67 -13.33 -25.20
C PRO A 511 0.96 -14.70 -25.81
N SER A 512 -0.04 -15.58 -25.79
CA SER A 512 0.04 -16.86 -26.50
C SER A 512 -0.13 -16.67 -28.01
N ILE A 513 0.31 -17.65 -28.81
CA ILE A 513 0.13 -17.64 -30.28
C ILE A 513 -1.36 -17.47 -30.67
N GLU A 514 -2.28 -18.01 -29.87
CA GLU A 514 -3.73 -17.87 -30.13
C GLU A 514 -4.29 -16.48 -29.78
N ASN A 515 -3.59 -15.73 -28.92
CA ASN A 515 -4.03 -14.43 -28.37
C ASN A 515 -3.03 -13.30 -28.65
N ASN A 516 -2.15 -13.45 -29.64
CA ASN A 516 -1.14 -12.45 -30.00
C ASN A 516 -1.67 -11.36 -30.93
N ILE A 517 -2.98 -11.26 -31.17
CA ILE A 517 -3.56 -10.23 -32.02
C ILE A 517 -4.27 -9.19 -31.17
N LEU A 518 -3.68 -7.99 -31.10
CA LEU A 518 -4.32 -6.81 -30.54
C LEU A 518 -5.32 -6.23 -31.55
N LYS A 519 -6.55 -6.02 -31.09
CA LYS A 519 -7.69 -5.47 -31.85
C LYS A 519 -8.70 -4.92 -30.85
N PHE A 520 -9.66 -4.14 -31.33
CA PHE A 520 -10.74 -3.67 -30.47
C PHE A 520 -11.62 -4.84 -29.98
N GLU A 521 -11.83 -4.93 -28.67
CA GLU A 521 -12.68 -5.97 -28.05
C GLU A 521 -13.78 -5.43 -27.12
N ASN A 522 -13.67 -4.16 -26.70
CA ASN A 522 -14.51 -3.56 -25.67
C ASN A 522 -15.83 -3.00 -26.21
N PHE A 523 -16.52 -3.80 -27.00
CA PHE A 523 -17.76 -3.41 -27.67
C PHE A 523 -18.89 -2.99 -26.72
N ARG A 524 -18.87 -3.46 -25.46
CA ARG A 524 -19.81 -3.00 -24.43
C ARG A 524 -19.68 -1.50 -24.11
N HIS A 525 -18.52 -0.89 -24.34
CA HIS A 525 -18.31 0.54 -24.11
C HIS A 525 -19.06 1.42 -25.12
N GLN A 526 -19.67 0.80 -26.15
CA GLN A 526 -20.60 1.46 -27.06
C GLN A 526 -22.01 1.65 -26.47
N GLN A 527 -22.22 1.24 -25.22
CA GLN A 527 -23.43 1.55 -24.47
C GLN A 527 -23.13 2.71 -23.52
N MET A 528 -24.03 3.68 -23.44
CA MET A 528 -23.92 4.73 -22.43
C MET A 528 -24.17 4.12 -21.04
N ILE A 529 -23.28 4.40 -20.08
CA ILE A 529 -23.51 4.04 -18.69
C ILE A 529 -24.75 4.79 -18.18
N PRO A 530 -25.75 4.09 -17.62
CA PRO A 530 -27.05 4.67 -17.32
C PRO A 530 -27.04 5.71 -16.20
N TYR A 531 -26.27 5.42 -15.14
CA TYR A 531 -26.20 6.22 -13.93
C TYR A 531 -24.76 6.63 -13.71
N VAL A 532 -24.53 7.93 -13.58
CA VAL A 532 -23.22 8.50 -13.30
C VAL A 532 -23.38 9.48 -12.15
N ILE A 533 -22.44 9.46 -11.21
CA ILE A 533 -22.44 10.33 -10.05
C ILE A 533 -21.31 11.33 -10.18
N TYR A 534 -21.57 12.60 -9.89
CA TYR A 534 -20.58 13.67 -9.76
C TYR A 534 -20.54 14.09 -8.31
N ALA A 535 -19.36 14.23 -7.72
CA ALA A 535 -19.23 14.56 -6.30
C ALA A 535 -18.07 15.51 -6.04
N ASP A 536 -18.14 16.20 -4.90
CA ASP A 536 -17.09 17.06 -4.39
C ASP A 536 -17.20 17.21 -2.86
N PHE A 537 -16.11 17.62 -2.21
CA PHE A 537 -16.01 17.84 -0.77
C PHE A 537 -15.58 19.26 -0.44
N GLU A 538 -16.06 19.77 0.69
CA GLU A 538 -15.49 20.97 1.32
C GLU A 538 -14.81 20.62 2.63
N CYS A 539 -13.62 21.20 2.83
CA CYS A 539 -12.76 20.95 3.97
C CYS A 539 -12.55 22.22 4.79
N LEU A 540 -12.48 22.07 6.11
CA LEU A 540 -11.92 23.09 6.99
C LEU A 540 -10.40 23.04 6.85
N LEU A 541 -9.78 24.20 6.72
CA LEU A 541 -8.33 24.32 6.59
C LEU A 541 -7.70 24.72 7.92
N GLU A 542 -7.59 23.74 8.82
CA GLU A 542 -7.03 23.94 10.16
C GLU A 542 -5.54 24.28 10.06
N LYS A 543 -5.14 25.45 10.56
CA LYS A 543 -3.76 25.94 10.45
C LYS A 543 -2.82 25.12 11.33
N VAL A 544 -1.65 24.79 10.79
CA VAL A 544 -0.57 24.10 11.51
C VAL A 544 0.56 25.08 11.77
N ASP A 545 0.94 25.22 13.04
CA ASP A 545 2.11 26.00 13.42
C ASP A 545 3.39 25.29 12.94
N THR A 546 4.16 25.98 12.08
CA THR A 546 5.42 25.48 11.55
C THR A 546 6.57 26.42 11.88
N CYS A 547 7.77 25.86 12.00
CA CYS A 547 8.98 26.61 12.33
C CYS A 547 9.53 27.36 11.09
N ASP A 548 10.32 28.42 11.29
CA ASP A 548 10.91 29.23 10.21
C ASP A 548 11.74 28.41 9.21
N LEU A 549 11.67 28.79 7.93
CA LEU A 549 12.26 28.06 6.80
C LEU A 549 13.77 28.35 6.63
N ASP A 550 14.57 27.29 6.42
CA ASP A 550 16.00 27.39 6.06
C ASP A 550 16.16 27.51 4.53
N PRO A 551 16.64 28.64 3.98
CA PRO A 551 16.77 28.85 2.54
C PRO A 551 17.80 27.95 1.82
N SER A 552 18.56 27.12 2.56
CA SER A 552 19.62 26.26 2.00
C SER A 552 19.19 24.81 1.74
N SER A 553 17.96 24.42 2.04
CA SER A 553 17.47 23.04 1.87
C SER A 553 16.09 22.95 1.22
N SER A 554 15.82 21.83 0.52
CA SER A 554 14.49 21.46 0.04
C SER A 554 13.69 20.83 1.19
N TYR A 555 12.57 21.44 1.57
CA TYR A 555 11.67 20.95 2.61
C TYR A 555 10.21 20.97 2.13
N THR A 556 9.40 20.05 2.64
CA THR A 556 7.93 20.09 2.52
C THR A 556 7.38 20.75 3.77
N ASN A 557 6.70 21.90 3.62
CA ASN A 557 6.09 22.60 4.74
C ASN A 557 4.61 22.23 4.89
N GLN A 558 4.23 21.61 6.01
CA GLN A 558 2.82 21.31 6.30
C GLN A 558 2.15 22.57 6.86
N ILE A 559 1.39 23.27 6.02
CA ILE A 559 0.77 24.55 6.39
C ILE A 559 -0.62 24.39 7.02
N GLN A 560 -1.39 23.37 6.63
CA GLN A 560 -2.78 23.15 6.99
C GLN A 560 -3.12 21.65 7.07
N VAL A 561 -4.08 21.31 7.92
CA VAL A 561 -4.79 20.02 7.94
C VAL A 561 -6.17 20.24 7.33
N HIS A 562 -6.52 19.41 6.34
CA HIS A 562 -7.78 19.50 5.62
C HIS A 562 -8.77 18.50 6.25
N THR A 563 -9.79 19.00 6.93
CA THR A 563 -10.82 18.18 7.58
C THR A 563 -12.15 18.30 6.82
N PRO A 564 -12.65 17.25 6.15
CA PRO A 564 -13.93 17.31 5.44
C PRO A 564 -15.08 17.66 6.38
N PHE A 565 -15.84 18.70 6.07
CA PHE A 565 -17.02 19.10 6.86
C PHE A 565 -18.32 19.03 6.05
N SER A 566 -18.26 19.03 4.72
CA SER A 566 -19.44 18.81 3.89
C SER A 566 -19.10 18.10 2.58
N PHE A 567 -20.10 17.47 1.98
CA PHE A 567 -20.01 16.91 0.65
C PHE A 567 -21.30 17.18 -0.13
N ALA A 568 -21.20 17.10 -1.45
CA ALA A 568 -22.36 17.01 -2.31
C ALA A 568 -22.11 15.98 -3.42
N TYR A 569 -23.19 15.36 -3.89
CA TYR A 569 -23.16 14.58 -5.10
C TYR A 569 -24.44 14.75 -5.92
N TYR A 570 -24.29 14.65 -7.23
CA TYR A 570 -25.38 14.70 -8.19
C TYR A 570 -25.39 13.41 -9.01
N ILE A 571 -26.50 12.70 -8.94
CA ILE A 571 -26.78 11.51 -9.75
C ILE A 571 -27.43 11.98 -11.04
N VAL A 572 -26.81 11.63 -12.17
CA VAL A 572 -27.39 11.77 -13.51
C VAL A 572 -27.87 10.40 -13.96
N GLY A 573 -29.18 10.28 -14.21
CA GLY A 573 -29.81 9.05 -14.72
C GLY A 573 -30.28 9.18 -16.17
N PRO A 574 -30.96 8.16 -16.72
CA PRO A 574 -31.42 8.13 -18.11
C PRO A 574 -32.51 9.16 -18.45
N ASP A 575 -33.25 9.63 -17.45
CA ASP A 575 -34.35 10.58 -17.58
C ASP A 575 -34.30 11.64 -16.48
N LYS A 576 -35.06 12.72 -16.64
CA LYS A 576 -35.06 13.83 -15.67
C LYS A 576 -35.46 13.38 -14.27
N ASP A 577 -36.48 12.52 -14.18
CA ASP A 577 -37.01 12.03 -12.91
C ASP A 577 -36.03 11.11 -12.16
N SER A 578 -34.99 10.60 -12.82
CA SER A 578 -33.94 9.81 -12.19
C SER A 578 -32.72 10.61 -11.77
N CYS A 579 -32.67 11.92 -12.07
CA CYS A 579 -31.63 12.80 -11.61
C CYS A 579 -31.89 13.26 -10.16
N LYS A 580 -30.85 13.26 -9.31
CA LYS A 580 -30.99 13.58 -7.87
C LYS A 580 -29.76 14.31 -7.36
N PHE A 581 -29.97 15.46 -6.73
CA PHE A 581 -28.93 16.19 -6.00
C PHE A 581 -29.00 15.89 -4.51
N VAL A 582 -27.86 15.60 -3.89
CA VAL A 582 -27.73 15.34 -2.46
C VAL A 582 -26.59 16.17 -1.90
N THR A 583 -26.81 16.77 -0.73
CA THR A 583 -25.79 17.49 0.02
C THR A 583 -25.90 17.13 1.49
N TYR A 584 -24.76 17.14 2.17
CA TYR A 584 -24.67 16.88 3.59
C TYR A 584 -23.61 17.79 4.21
N MET A 585 -23.98 18.43 5.32
CA MET A 585 -23.07 19.20 6.15
C MET A 585 -22.95 18.51 7.51
N GLY A 586 -21.74 18.02 7.80
CA GLY A 586 -21.42 17.34 9.03
C GLY A 586 -21.28 18.30 10.22
N LYS A 587 -21.39 17.74 11.41
CA LYS A 587 -21.12 18.39 12.68
C LYS A 587 -19.70 18.07 13.13
N LYS A 588 -19.18 18.91 14.04
CA LYS A 588 -17.85 18.71 14.62
C LYS A 588 -17.72 17.31 15.23
N GLY A 589 -16.72 16.55 14.75
CA GLY A 589 -16.41 15.20 15.21
C GLY A 589 -17.12 14.07 14.46
N GLU A 590 -17.97 14.37 13.47
CA GLU A 590 -18.51 13.36 12.56
C GLU A 590 -17.50 13.00 11.49
N ASP A 591 -17.48 11.72 11.10
CA ASP A 591 -16.71 11.23 9.98
C ASP A 591 -17.51 11.44 8.68
N VAL A 592 -17.38 12.63 8.11
CA VAL A 592 -18.11 13.06 6.92
C VAL A 592 -17.83 12.15 5.71
N VAL A 593 -16.62 11.59 5.62
CA VAL A 593 -16.23 10.70 4.52
C VAL A 593 -16.90 9.33 4.66
N GLN A 594 -16.95 8.77 5.87
CA GLN A 594 -17.68 7.52 6.09
C GLN A 594 -19.18 7.68 5.79
N ILE A 595 -19.78 8.81 6.20
CA ILE A 595 -21.19 9.12 5.91
C ILE A 595 -21.42 9.25 4.39
N PHE A 596 -20.50 9.88 3.66
CA PHE A 596 -20.54 9.94 2.20
C PHE A 596 -20.55 8.53 1.57
N LEU A 597 -19.67 7.64 2.03
CA LEU A 597 -19.59 6.26 1.54
C LEU A 597 -20.87 5.47 1.85
N ASP A 598 -21.49 5.69 3.01
CA ASP A 598 -22.75 5.06 3.40
C ASP A 598 -23.92 5.54 2.54
N PHE A 599 -23.98 6.85 2.25
CA PHE A 599 -24.97 7.43 1.34
C PHE A 599 -24.84 6.83 -0.06
N LEU A 600 -23.63 6.83 -0.63
CA LEU A 600 -23.39 6.23 -1.94
C LEU A 600 -23.73 4.73 -1.99
N GLY A 601 -23.46 3.99 -0.90
CA GLY A 601 -23.84 2.58 -0.79
C GLY A 601 -25.36 2.39 -0.87
N GLN A 602 -26.14 3.26 -0.22
CA GLN A 602 -27.60 3.24 -0.32
C GLN A 602 -28.10 3.58 -1.73
N GLU A 603 -27.53 4.62 -2.36
CA GLU A 603 -27.87 4.98 -3.74
C GLU A 603 -27.56 3.84 -4.72
N ALA A 604 -26.43 3.15 -4.52
CA ALA A 604 -26.05 2.00 -5.35
C ALA A 604 -27.08 0.87 -5.29
N LEU A 605 -27.59 0.54 -4.09
CA LEU A 605 -28.64 -0.48 -3.94
C LEU A 605 -29.95 -0.06 -4.63
N LEU A 606 -30.35 1.22 -4.53
CA LEU A 606 -31.53 1.74 -5.22
C LEU A 606 -31.37 1.69 -6.75
N ILE A 607 -30.17 2.02 -7.25
CA ILE A 607 -29.86 1.93 -8.69
C ILE A 607 -29.86 0.47 -9.15
N GLU A 608 -29.34 -0.46 -8.35
CA GLU A 608 -29.37 -1.89 -8.64
C GLU A 608 -30.82 -2.41 -8.80
N GLU A 609 -31.73 -1.99 -7.92
CA GLU A 609 -33.16 -2.31 -8.03
C GLU A 609 -33.78 -1.77 -9.33
N LYS A 610 -33.44 -0.53 -9.71
CA LYS A 610 -33.86 0.05 -11.00
C LYS A 610 -33.29 -0.74 -12.18
N TYR A 611 -32.04 -1.19 -12.12
CA TYR A 611 -31.48 -2.07 -13.15
C TYR A 611 -32.21 -3.39 -13.29
N LYS A 612 -32.72 -3.97 -12.19
CA LYS A 612 -33.51 -5.21 -12.24
C LYS A 612 -34.87 -4.97 -12.91
N SER A 613 -35.53 -3.84 -12.65
CA SER A 613 -36.90 -3.56 -13.13
C SER A 613 -37.01 -3.24 -14.63
N ILE A 614 -35.99 -2.62 -15.25
CA ILE A 614 -36.00 -2.19 -16.67
C ILE A 614 -35.95 -3.37 -17.67
N SER A 615 -35.70 -4.60 -17.21
CA SER A 615 -35.26 -5.76 -18.03
C SER A 615 -36.33 -6.50 -18.88
N LYS A 616 -37.53 -5.96 -19.12
CA LYS A 616 -38.55 -6.71 -19.90
C LYS A 616 -38.30 -6.58 -21.41
N ILE A 617 -37.89 -7.68 -22.04
CA ILE A 617 -37.68 -7.76 -23.50
C ILE A 617 -39.02 -7.68 -24.22
N ASP A 618 -39.19 -6.68 -25.10
CA ASP A 618 -40.31 -6.67 -26.04
C ASP A 618 -39.96 -7.43 -27.32
N ARG A 619 -40.71 -8.50 -27.59
CA ARG A 619 -40.62 -9.31 -28.81
C ARG A 619 -41.88 -9.23 -29.66
N SER A 620 -42.71 -8.21 -29.42
CA SER A 620 -43.98 -8.01 -30.13
C SER A 620 -43.77 -7.42 -31.53
N SER A 621 -42.69 -6.67 -31.77
CA SER A 621 -42.36 -6.07 -33.07
C SER A 621 -42.10 -7.14 -34.13
N GLN A 622 -42.94 -7.17 -35.17
CA GLN A 622 -42.77 -8.09 -36.30
C GLN A 622 -41.52 -7.75 -37.12
N GLU A 623 -41.15 -6.48 -37.21
CA GLU A 623 -39.96 -6.01 -37.92
C GLU A 623 -38.67 -6.52 -37.26
N ASP A 624 -38.57 -6.44 -35.93
CA ASP A 624 -37.41 -6.92 -35.20
C ASP A 624 -37.29 -8.45 -35.26
N ARG A 625 -38.43 -9.17 -35.25
CA ARG A 625 -38.43 -10.62 -35.46
C ARG A 625 -37.91 -11.00 -36.84
N ASN A 626 -38.27 -10.25 -37.87
CA ASN A 626 -37.73 -10.44 -39.21
C ASN A 626 -36.22 -10.16 -39.25
N ARG A 627 -35.74 -9.07 -38.60
CA ARG A 627 -34.30 -8.76 -38.49
C ARG A 627 -33.53 -9.87 -37.77
N PHE A 628 -34.08 -10.42 -36.69
CA PHE A 628 -33.47 -11.54 -35.95
C PHE A 628 -33.40 -12.83 -36.78
N ASN A 629 -34.50 -13.19 -37.43
CA ASN A 629 -34.61 -14.40 -38.24
C ASN A 629 -33.69 -14.35 -39.47
N ASN A 630 -33.59 -13.19 -40.13
CA ASN A 630 -32.82 -13.01 -41.36
C ASN A 630 -31.32 -12.75 -41.12
N ALA A 631 -30.86 -12.52 -39.89
CA ALA A 631 -29.45 -12.29 -39.62
C ALA A 631 -28.60 -13.55 -39.89
N GLU A 632 -27.63 -13.47 -40.78
CA GLU A 632 -26.77 -14.60 -41.16
C GLU A 632 -25.47 -14.64 -40.35
N SER A 633 -25.05 -13.53 -39.78
CA SER A 633 -23.83 -13.42 -38.98
C SER A 633 -24.03 -12.53 -37.76
N CYS A 634 -23.20 -12.77 -36.74
CA CYS A 634 -23.16 -11.95 -35.54
C CYS A 634 -22.77 -10.52 -35.92
N HIS A 635 -23.63 -9.56 -35.57
CA HIS A 635 -23.40 -8.15 -35.83
C HIS A 635 -22.04 -7.66 -35.29
N GLN A 636 -21.57 -8.24 -34.18
CA GLN A 636 -20.36 -7.79 -33.51
C GLN A 636 -19.05 -8.40 -34.01
N CYS A 637 -18.99 -9.72 -34.09
CA CYS A 637 -17.74 -10.43 -34.42
C CYS A 637 -17.71 -10.95 -35.86
N GLY A 638 -18.80 -10.77 -36.62
CA GLY A 638 -18.94 -11.29 -37.98
C GLY A 638 -19.04 -12.82 -38.05
N LYS A 639 -19.07 -13.54 -36.91
CA LYS A 639 -19.21 -15.00 -36.89
C LYS A 639 -20.52 -15.38 -37.58
N VAL A 640 -20.44 -16.12 -38.68
CA VAL A 640 -21.60 -16.72 -39.35
C VAL A 640 -22.33 -17.66 -38.40
N PHE A 641 -23.64 -17.54 -38.33
CA PHE A 641 -24.45 -18.39 -37.48
C PHE A 641 -24.62 -19.77 -38.13
N SER A 642 -24.10 -20.82 -37.50
CA SER A 642 -24.32 -22.20 -37.94
C SER A 642 -25.74 -22.68 -37.71
N ASP A 643 -26.40 -22.19 -36.64
CA ASP A 643 -27.76 -22.56 -36.24
C ASP A 643 -28.49 -21.37 -35.61
N SER A 644 -29.84 -21.42 -35.60
CA SER A 644 -30.67 -20.42 -34.90
C SER A 644 -30.38 -20.35 -33.39
N SER A 645 -29.93 -21.45 -32.78
CA SER A 645 -29.56 -21.51 -31.36
C SER A 645 -28.29 -20.74 -31.01
N ASP A 646 -27.50 -20.34 -32.00
CA ASP A 646 -26.33 -19.47 -31.84
C ASP A 646 -26.69 -17.98 -31.84
N LYS A 647 -27.91 -17.63 -32.25
CA LYS A 647 -28.43 -16.25 -32.28
C LYS A 647 -28.92 -15.82 -30.89
N CYS A 648 -28.45 -14.68 -30.43
CA CYS A 648 -28.89 -14.04 -29.19
C CYS A 648 -29.54 -12.70 -29.52
N TRP A 649 -30.68 -12.45 -28.89
CA TRP A 649 -31.48 -11.24 -29.03
C TRP A 649 -30.94 -10.20 -28.05
N ASP A 650 -29.98 -9.38 -28.51
CA ASP A 650 -29.50 -8.25 -27.74
C ASP A 650 -30.54 -7.13 -27.80
N HIS A 651 -30.92 -6.64 -26.63
CA HIS A 651 -31.98 -5.63 -26.50
C HIS A 651 -31.48 -4.46 -25.68
N ASP A 652 -32.13 -3.33 -25.89
CA ASP A 652 -31.82 -2.14 -25.13
C ASP A 652 -32.24 -2.31 -23.66
N HIS A 653 -31.27 -2.20 -22.76
CA HIS A 653 -31.49 -2.27 -21.32
C HIS A 653 -31.90 -0.93 -20.70
N MET A 654 -32.01 0.13 -21.53
CA MET A 654 -32.24 1.51 -21.10
C MET A 654 -33.62 2.04 -21.44
N SER A 655 -34.24 1.57 -22.53
CA SER A 655 -35.61 1.94 -22.87
C SER A 655 -36.63 1.07 -22.15
N GLN A 656 -37.76 1.66 -21.76
CA GLN A 656 -38.91 0.94 -21.19
C GLN A 656 -39.49 -0.14 -22.14
N LYS A 657 -39.16 -0.06 -23.44
CA LYS A 657 -39.64 -1.00 -24.46
C LYS A 657 -38.66 -2.15 -24.75
N GLY A 658 -37.35 -2.04 -24.49
CA GLY A 658 -36.43 -3.15 -24.69
C GLY A 658 -36.36 -3.69 -26.13
N ASN A 659 -36.33 -2.79 -27.11
CA ASN A 659 -36.28 -3.13 -28.54
C ASN A 659 -34.99 -3.89 -28.92
N LEU A 660 -35.03 -4.64 -30.03
CA LEU A 660 -33.85 -5.32 -30.58
C LEU A 660 -32.79 -4.29 -31.02
N ARG A 661 -31.58 -4.38 -30.43
CA ARG A 661 -30.43 -3.61 -30.90
C ARG A 661 -29.71 -4.38 -31.99
N PHE A 662 -29.24 -5.59 -31.66
CA PHE A 662 -28.38 -6.40 -32.51
C PHE A 662 -28.68 -7.89 -32.37
N VAL A 663 -28.28 -8.65 -33.40
CA VAL A 663 -28.27 -10.11 -33.35
C VAL A 663 -26.84 -10.56 -33.08
N LEU A 664 -26.60 -11.07 -31.87
CA LEU A 664 -25.27 -11.41 -31.39
C LEU A 664 -25.07 -12.93 -31.29
N CYS A 665 -23.83 -13.40 -31.33
CA CYS A 665 -23.52 -14.76 -30.89
C CYS A 665 -23.48 -14.80 -29.36
N LYS A 666 -23.66 -15.98 -28.75
CA LYS A 666 -23.61 -16.17 -27.28
C LYS A 666 -22.42 -15.47 -26.63
N LYS A 667 -21.21 -15.67 -27.18
CA LYS A 667 -19.96 -15.07 -26.67
C LYS A 667 -20.00 -13.54 -26.69
N CYS A 668 -20.51 -12.92 -27.75
CA CYS A 668 -20.62 -11.46 -27.84
C CYS A 668 -21.74 -10.93 -26.94
N ASN A 669 -22.86 -11.65 -26.84
CA ASN A 669 -23.97 -11.29 -25.97
C ASN A 669 -23.56 -11.27 -24.48
N PHE A 670 -22.77 -12.26 -24.03
CA PHE A 670 -22.20 -12.25 -22.68
C PHE A 670 -21.24 -11.07 -22.43
N LYS A 671 -20.53 -10.60 -23.46
CA LYS A 671 -19.69 -9.39 -23.35
C LYS A 671 -20.52 -8.10 -23.29
N TYR A 672 -21.75 -8.10 -23.81
CA TYR A 672 -22.65 -6.93 -23.93
C TYR A 672 -23.54 -6.65 -22.69
N CYS A 673 -23.27 -7.30 -21.56
CA CYS A 673 -24.05 -7.16 -20.33
C CYS A 673 -23.99 -5.75 -19.70
N LYS A 674 -24.97 -5.46 -18.82
CA LYS A 674 -25.08 -4.21 -18.03
C LYS A 674 -23.81 -3.94 -17.20
N SER A 675 -23.55 -2.67 -16.86
CA SER A 675 -22.45 -2.35 -15.96
C SER A 675 -22.69 -2.97 -14.58
N ASP A 676 -21.62 -3.54 -14.03
CA ASP A 676 -21.50 -4.05 -12.66
C ASP A 676 -20.96 -2.97 -11.71
N PHE A 677 -20.88 -1.72 -12.16
CA PHE A 677 -20.40 -0.60 -11.39
C PHE A 677 -21.14 0.71 -11.71
N ILE A 678 -21.07 1.65 -10.77
CA ILE A 678 -21.49 3.05 -10.91
C ILE A 678 -20.24 3.94 -10.85
N PRO A 679 -19.93 4.70 -11.92
CA PRO A 679 -18.82 5.64 -11.91
C PRO A 679 -19.17 6.90 -11.11
N ILE A 680 -18.24 7.29 -10.24
CA ILE A 680 -18.31 8.50 -9.42
C ILE A 680 -17.15 9.40 -9.83
N PHE A 681 -17.46 10.53 -10.45
CA PHE A 681 -16.48 11.50 -10.90
C PHE A 681 -16.26 12.58 -9.84
N LEU A 682 -15.01 12.74 -9.43
CA LEU A 682 -14.54 13.92 -8.72
C LEU A 682 -13.45 14.58 -9.56
N HIS A 683 -13.32 15.89 -9.49
CA HIS A 683 -12.35 16.63 -10.29
C HIS A 683 -11.01 16.75 -9.57
N ASN A 684 -9.95 16.20 -10.16
CA ASN A 684 -8.63 16.06 -9.54
C ASN A 684 -8.62 15.07 -8.35
N PHE A 685 -9.48 14.04 -8.42
CA PHE A 685 -9.63 12.98 -7.42
C PHE A 685 -8.29 12.40 -6.96
N THR A 686 -7.43 11.98 -7.90
CA THR A 686 -6.19 11.24 -7.60
C THR A 686 -5.25 12.02 -6.69
N ASN A 687 -5.23 13.35 -6.77
CA ASN A 687 -4.30 14.18 -6.01
C ASN A 687 -4.89 14.73 -4.71
N TYR A 688 -6.22 14.81 -4.57
CA TYR A 688 -6.87 15.45 -3.42
C TYR A 688 -7.87 14.53 -2.73
N ASP A 689 -9.09 14.36 -3.28
CA ASP A 689 -10.18 13.63 -2.62
C ASP A 689 -9.86 12.17 -2.32
N CYS A 690 -9.01 11.55 -3.14
CA CYS A 690 -8.57 10.18 -2.94
C CYS A 690 -7.88 9.99 -1.58
N GLN A 691 -7.12 10.99 -1.11
CA GLN A 691 -6.46 10.93 0.20
C GLN A 691 -7.46 10.95 1.35
N LEU A 692 -8.57 11.68 1.19
CA LEU A 692 -9.67 11.73 2.17
C LEU A 692 -10.42 10.40 2.23
N ILE A 693 -10.74 9.84 1.06
CA ILE A 693 -11.54 8.62 0.91
C ILE A 693 -10.74 7.37 1.29
N ALA A 694 -9.47 7.27 0.88
CA ALA A 694 -8.66 6.06 1.05
C ALA A 694 -8.52 5.64 2.52
N GLY A 695 -8.38 6.60 3.44
CA GLY A 695 -8.27 6.32 4.88
C GLY A 695 -9.52 5.69 5.50
N ASN A 696 -10.70 5.89 4.89
CA ASN A 696 -11.99 5.40 5.38
C ASN A 696 -12.46 4.11 4.70
N LEU A 697 -11.75 3.66 3.66
CA LEU A 697 -11.94 2.35 3.07
C LEU A 697 -11.17 1.34 3.93
N GLY A 698 -11.78 0.94 5.06
CA GLY A 698 -11.15 0.12 6.08
C GLY A 698 -10.53 -1.20 5.57
N TYR A 699 -9.70 -1.83 6.40
CA TYR A 699 -9.02 -3.11 6.12
C TYR A 699 -9.97 -4.33 6.14
N THR A 700 -11.06 -4.31 5.37
CA THR A 700 -11.86 -5.52 5.15
C THR A 700 -11.36 -6.23 3.89
N GLU A 701 -10.69 -7.37 4.07
CA GLU A 701 -10.22 -8.21 2.96
C GLU A 701 -11.40 -8.53 2.03
N ASN A 702 -11.27 -8.17 0.75
CA ASN A 702 -12.17 -8.42 -0.41
C ASN A 702 -13.25 -7.37 -0.73
N ASP A 703 -13.39 -6.27 0.02
CA ASP A 703 -14.42 -5.26 -0.28
C ASP A 703 -13.93 -4.08 -1.13
N THR A 704 -12.62 -3.87 -1.23
CA THR A 704 -12.04 -2.73 -1.96
C THR A 704 -10.91 -3.17 -2.88
N HIS A 705 -10.94 -2.72 -4.13
CA HIS A 705 -9.89 -2.90 -5.13
C HIS A 705 -9.31 -1.54 -5.50
N VAL A 706 -7.98 -1.43 -5.55
CA VAL A 706 -7.28 -0.17 -5.83
C VAL A 706 -6.42 -0.34 -7.07
N ILE A 707 -6.39 0.69 -7.94
CA ILE A 707 -5.48 0.76 -9.09
C ILE A 707 -4.35 1.75 -8.74
N PRO A 708 -3.17 1.29 -8.30
CA PRO A 708 -2.09 2.17 -7.87
C PRO A 708 -1.37 2.83 -9.05
N LEU A 709 -1.00 4.10 -8.86
CA LEU A 709 -0.08 4.84 -9.74
C LEU A 709 1.31 4.96 -9.10
N SER A 710 1.34 5.16 -7.78
CA SER A 710 2.54 5.19 -6.92
C SER A 710 2.16 4.71 -5.53
N GLU A 711 3.10 4.69 -4.58
CA GLU A 711 2.81 4.30 -3.19
C GLU A 711 1.72 5.16 -2.54
N GLU A 712 1.61 6.44 -2.93
CA GLU A 712 0.69 7.41 -2.32
C GLU A 712 -0.49 7.81 -3.23
N LYS A 713 -0.43 7.52 -4.53
CA LYS A 713 -1.44 7.96 -5.51
C LYS A 713 -2.10 6.80 -6.21
N TYR A 714 -3.42 6.88 -6.34
CA TYR A 714 -4.25 5.85 -6.97
C TYR A 714 -4.98 6.41 -8.19
N ILE A 715 -4.95 5.67 -9.31
CA ILE A 715 -5.71 6.01 -10.53
C ILE A 715 -7.21 5.94 -10.25
N SER A 716 -7.62 4.92 -9.50
CA SER A 716 -9.02 4.69 -9.14
C SER A 716 -9.10 3.82 -7.89
N VAL A 717 -10.17 4.01 -7.14
CA VAL A 717 -10.55 3.15 -6.02
C VAL A 717 -11.93 2.57 -6.33
N ILE A 718 -12.09 1.26 -6.14
CA ILE A 718 -13.31 0.51 -6.43
C ILE A 718 -13.78 -0.13 -5.13
N LYS A 719 -14.99 0.21 -4.69
CA LYS A 719 -15.62 -0.37 -3.49
C LYS A 719 -16.75 -1.30 -3.90
N ASN A 720 -16.63 -2.57 -3.54
CA ASN A 720 -17.69 -3.57 -3.70
C ASN A 720 -18.80 -3.27 -2.68
N ILE A 721 -20.04 -3.12 -3.16
CA ILE A 721 -21.21 -2.99 -2.27
C ILE A 721 -21.83 -4.36 -2.04
N ASN A 722 -21.91 -5.18 -3.08
CA ASN A 722 -22.31 -6.58 -3.03
C ASN A 722 -21.69 -7.36 -4.22
N SER A 723 -22.11 -8.60 -4.43
CA SER A 723 -21.60 -9.44 -5.54
C SER A 723 -21.97 -8.95 -6.95
N SER A 724 -22.89 -7.98 -7.06
CA SER A 724 -23.49 -7.55 -8.32
C SER A 724 -23.17 -6.10 -8.68
N ILE A 725 -22.90 -5.22 -7.71
CA ILE A 725 -22.67 -3.80 -7.94
C ILE A 725 -21.49 -3.23 -7.15
N GLN A 726 -20.73 -2.37 -7.81
CA GLN A 726 -19.53 -1.70 -7.30
C GLN A 726 -19.64 -0.18 -7.45
N LEU A 727 -18.98 0.56 -6.57
CA LEU A 727 -18.72 1.99 -6.72
C LEU A 727 -17.32 2.17 -7.28
N ARG A 728 -17.17 2.96 -8.34
CA ARG A 728 -15.88 3.23 -8.99
C ARG A 728 -15.58 4.71 -8.95
N PHE A 729 -14.59 5.11 -8.16
CA PHE A 729 -14.14 6.51 -8.10
C PHE A 729 -13.21 6.82 -9.27
N VAL A 730 -13.51 7.86 -10.03
CA VAL A 730 -12.82 8.24 -11.27
C VAL A 730 -12.44 9.71 -11.24
N ASP A 731 -11.22 10.01 -11.67
CA ASP A 731 -10.73 11.38 -11.77
C ASP A 731 -11.12 12.01 -13.12
N SER A 732 -12.03 12.97 -13.09
CA SER A 732 -12.44 13.68 -14.32
C SER A 732 -11.30 14.52 -14.92
N TYR A 733 -10.31 14.95 -14.14
CA TYR A 733 -9.15 15.71 -14.63
C TYR A 733 -8.26 14.85 -15.55
N LYS A 734 -8.28 13.52 -15.39
CA LYS A 734 -7.58 12.59 -16.29
C LYS A 734 -8.24 12.47 -17.67
N PHE A 735 -9.43 13.06 -17.83
CA PHE A 735 -10.12 13.20 -19.12
C PHE A 735 -9.99 14.62 -19.66
N LEU A 736 -10.22 15.60 -18.78
CA LEU A 736 -10.26 17.02 -19.09
C LEU A 736 -9.20 17.72 -18.24
N ALA A 737 -7.96 17.76 -18.75
CA ALA A 737 -6.78 18.23 -18.03
C ALA A 737 -6.70 19.78 -17.97
N ALA A 738 -7.75 20.40 -17.43
CA ALA A 738 -7.88 21.83 -17.22
C ALA A 738 -8.69 22.08 -15.95
N SER A 739 -8.59 23.30 -15.40
CA SER A 739 -9.39 23.65 -14.23
C SER A 739 -10.89 23.65 -14.55
N LEU A 740 -11.75 23.35 -13.58
CA LEU A 740 -13.21 23.41 -13.78
C LEU A 740 -13.65 24.80 -14.30
N ALA A 741 -13.04 25.89 -13.84
CA ALA A 741 -13.35 27.24 -14.33
C ALA A 741 -13.08 27.41 -15.83
N GLU A 742 -11.97 26.87 -16.32
CA GLU A 742 -11.62 26.89 -17.74
C GLU A 742 -12.55 26.01 -18.58
N LEU A 743 -12.90 24.82 -18.07
CA LEU A 743 -13.82 23.90 -18.73
C LEU A 743 -15.21 24.51 -18.90
N VAL A 744 -15.71 25.16 -17.85
CA VAL A 744 -16.99 25.85 -17.86
C VAL A 744 -16.99 27.03 -18.85
N GLY A 745 -15.87 27.76 -18.95
CA GLY A 745 -15.70 28.84 -19.92
C GLY A 745 -15.81 28.42 -21.38
N ASN A 746 -15.60 27.12 -21.67
CA ASN A 746 -15.71 26.56 -23.02
C ASN A 746 -17.14 26.12 -23.40
N LEU A 747 -18.11 26.20 -22.48
CA LEU A 747 -19.49 25.77 -22.73
C LEU A 747 -20.39 26.93 -23.19
N SER A 748 -21.22 26.66 -24.19
CA SER A 748 -22.31 27.54 -24.63
C SER A 748 -23.50 27.47 -23.68
N LEU A 749 -24.38 28.48 -23.75
CA LEU A 749 -25.52 28.62 -22.84
C LEU A 749 -26.46 27.40 -22.84
N ASP A 750 -26.69 26.78 -23.99
CA ASP A 750 -27.57 25.63 -24.16
C ASP A 750 -27.03 24.35 -23.49
N GLN A 751 -25.72 24.24 -23.30
CA GLN A 751 -25.03 23.06 -22.75
C GLN A 751 -25.14 22.92 -21.22
N PHE A 752 -25.62 23.94 -20.51
CA PHE A 752 -25.82 23.93 -19.04
C PHE A 752 -27.17 23.32 -18.65
N HIS A 753 -27.39 22.04 -18.95
CA HIS A 753 -28.68 21.38 -18.73
C HIS A 753 -28.97 21.16 -17.24
N HIS A 754 -28.01 20.60 -16.51
CA HIS A 754 -28.16 20.20 -15.11
C HIS A 754 -28.18 21.42 -14.19
N LEU A 755 -27.37 22.44 -14.49
CA LEU A 755 -27.38 23.70 -13.76
C LEU A 755 -28.74 24.41 -13.91
N LYS A 756 -29.28 24.52 -15.14
CA LYS A 756 -30.59 25.13 -15.41
C LYS A 756 -31.73 24.45 -14.68
N GLU A 757 -31.73 23.12 -14.67
CA GLU A 757 -32.78 22.33 -14.02
C GLU A 757 -32.79 22.53 -12.51
N ASN A 758 -31.62 22.68 -11.90
CA ASN A 758 -31.49 22.92 -10.45
C ASN A 758 -31.66 24.39 -10.04
N PHE A 759 -31.62 25.32 -11.00
CA PHE A 759 -31.78 26.77 -10.80
C PHE A 759 -32.69 27.40 -11.89
N PRO A 760 -33.97 27.03 -11.99
CA PRO A 760 -34.85 27.40 -13.12
C PRO A 760 -35.24 28.88 -13.14
N SER A 761 -35.15 29.59 -12.02
CA SER A 761 -35.67 30.97 -11.85
C SER A 761 -34.57 32.01 -11.67
N VAL A 762 -33.31 31.65 -11.97
CA VAL A 762 -32.14 32.45 -11.66
C VAL A 762 -31.40 32.85 -12.92
N ASP A 763 -30.79 34.02 -12.88
CA ASP A 763 -29.86 34.50 -13.89
C ASP A 763 -28.64 33.57 -14.01
N LEU A 764 -28.65 32.74 -15.05
CA LEU A 764 -27.63 31.73 -15.31
C LEU A 764 -26.26 32.32 -15.55
N GLU A 765 -26.14 33.57 -16.01
CA GLU A 765 -24.85 34.20 -16.27
C GLU A 765 -23.97 34.26 -15.01
N LEU A 766 -24.57 34.35 -13.83
CA LEU A 766 -23.85 34.33 -12.57
C LEU A 766 -23.41 32.93 -12.14
N LEU A 767 -24.14 31.90 -12.56
CA LEU A 767 -23.88 30.50 -12.20
C LEU A 767 -22.91 29.83 -13.18
N ARG A 768 -22.77 30.36 -14.39
CA ARG A 768 -21.80 29.93 -15.42
C ARG A 768 -20.36 30.27 -15.06
N ARG A 769 -20.14 31.08 -14.04
CA ARG A 769 -18.80 31.35 -13.54
C ARG A 769 -18.55 30.46 -12.34
N LYS A 770 -17.39 29.80 -12.27
CA LYS A 770 -16.97 29.13 -11.04
C LYS A 770 -16.96 30.17 -9.91
N GLN A 771 -17.63 29.84 -8.81
CA GLN A 771 -17.75 30.75 -7.67
C GLN A 771 -16.38 30.94 -7.01
N VAL A 772 -16.23 31.98 -6.18
CA VAL A 772 -14.98 32.25 -5.46
C VAL A 772 -15.23 32.07 -3.96
N PHE A 773 -14.34 31.33 -3.29
CA PHE A 773 -14.52 30.92 -1.91
C PHE A 773 -13.31 31.25 -1.04
N CYS A 774 -13.54 31.56 0.24
CA CYS A 774 -12.50 31.98 1.19
C CYS A 774 -11.92 30.78 1.97
N TYR A 775 -11.25 29.86 1.26
CA TYR A 775 -10.74 28.60 1.83
C TYR A 775 -9.83 28.79 3.05
N ASP A 776 -8.81 29.65 2.95
CA ASP A 776 -7.85 29.91 4.04
C ASP A 776 -8.48 30.55 5.29
N TYR A 777 -9.59 31.27 5.12
CA TYR A 777 -10.35 31.84 6.24
C TYR A 777 -11.15 30.79 6.98
N LEU A 778 -11.68 29.77 6.28
CA LEU A 778 -12.56 28.77 6.85
C LEU A 778 -11.78 27.64 7.56
N ASP A 779 -11.26 27.94 8.75
CA ASP A 779 -10.44 27.03 9.57
C ASP A 779 -11.20 26.38 10.74
N THR A 780 -12.44 26.79 11.02
CA THR A 780 -13.22 26.31 12.17
C THR A 780 -14.72 26.25 11.90
N TYR A 781 -15.42 25.33 12.57
CA TYR A 781 -16.89 25.21 12.49
C TYR A 781 -17.66 26.45 12.95
N ASP A 782 -17.09 27.29 13.82
CA ASP A 782 -17.80 28.48 14.30
C ASP A 782 -17.91 29.56 13.23
N LYS A 783 -16.92 29.66 12.32
CA LYS A 783 -16.96 30.58 11.19
C LYS A 783 -18.12 30.29 10.22
N LEU A 784 -18.53 29.03 10.08
CA LEU A 784 -19.71 28.67 9.27
C LEU A 784 -21.00 29.35 9.75
N LYS A 785 -21.08 29.77 11.02
CA LYS A 785 -22.25 30.45 11.60
C LYS A 785 -22.25 31.96 11.35
N GLU A 786 -21.18 32.53 10.80
CA GLU A 786 -21.10 33.95 10.50
C GLU A 786 -22.15 34.33 9.45
N THR A 787 -22.88 35.42 9.72
CA THR A 787 -24.02 35.87 8.91
C THR A 787 -23.68 37.01 7.94
N SER A 788 -22.42 37.43 7.91
CA SER A 788 -21.90 38.46 7.01
C SER A 788 -20.84 37.89 6.10
N LEU A 789 -20.73 38.42 4.88
CA LEU A 789 -19.64 38.08 3.98
C LEU A 789 -18.29 38.50 4.58
N PRO A 790 -17.24 37.65 4.53
CA PRO A 790 -15.91 38.01 4.99
C PRO A 790 -15.32 39.22 4.27
N ALA A 791 -14.39 39.91 4.94
CA ALA A 791 -13.72 41.06 4.34
C ALA A 791 -12.80 40.61 3.20
N LYS A 792 -12.50 41.51 2.26
CA LYS A 792 -11.65 41.19 1.08
C LYS A 792 -10.31 40.53 1.45
N LYS A 793 -9.67 40.97 2.52
CA LYS A 793 -8.42 40.40 3.05
C LYS A 793 -8.51 38.93 3.49
N ASP A 794 -9.71 38.48 3.84
CA ASP A 794 -9.96 37.12 4.33
C ASP A 794 -10.07 36.11 3.16
N PHE A 795 -10.08 36.60 1.91
CA PHE A 795 -10.01 35.77 0.69
C PHE A 795 -8.56 35.54 0.21
N PHE A 796 -7.56 35.90 1.01
CA PHE A 796 -6.16 35.66 0.66
C PHE A 796 -5.88 34.17 0.45
N ASN A 797 -5.30 33.80 -0.70
CA ASN A 797 -4.94 32.44 -1.02
C ASN A 797 -3.45 32.19 -0.73
N ARG A 798 -3.16 31.35 0.26
CA ARG A 798 -1.78 31.07 0.70
C ARG A 798 -1.01 30.19 -0.28
N LEU A 799 -1.68 29.29 -1.00
CA LEU A 799 -1.05 28.39 -1.98
C LEU A 799 -0.48 29.17 -3.18
N HIS A 800 -1.19 30.20 -3.63
CA HIS A 800 -0.75 31.08 -4.72
C HIS A 800 -0.09 32.36 -4.23
N ASN A 801 -0.07 32.59 -2.91
CA ASN A 801 0.41 33.81 -2.27
C ASN A 801 -0.17 35.07 -2.92
N LYS A 802 -1.49 35.10 -3.08
CA LYS A 802 -2.21 36.12 -3.87
C LYS A 802 -3.52 36.53 -3.20
N ASP A 803 -3.77 37.83 -3.15
CA ASP A 803 -5.07 38.40 -2.78
C ASP A 803 -6.14 38.16 -3.87
N ILE A 804 -7.40 38.17 -3.46
CA ILE A 804 -8.53 38.23 -4.40
C ILE A 804 -8.50 39.54 -5.20
N SER A 805 -8.87 39.49 -6.49
CA SER A 805 -9.01 40.70 -7.31
C SER A 805 -10.23 41.53 -6.89
N ASP A 806 -10.25 42.81 -7.28
CA ASP A 806 -11.42 43.67 -7.04
C ASP A 806 -12.66 43.16 -7.80
N GLU A 807 -12.46 42.65 -9.01
CA GLU A 807 -13.53 42.08 -9.84
C GLU A 807 -14.14 40.82 -9.20
N ASP A 808 -13.30 39.95 -8.64
CA ASP A 808 -13.75 38.68 -8.03
C ASP A 808 -14.47 38.95 -6.71
N TYR A 809 -13.98 39.88 -5.89
CA TYR A 809 -14.65 40.23 -4.65
C TYR A 809 -16.01 40.90 -4.91
N SER A 810 -16.08 41.83 -5.88
CA SER A 810 -17.34 42.45 -6.29
C SER A 810 -18.34 41.42 -6.81
N PHE A 811 -17.86 40.40 -7.53
CA PHE A 811 -18.69 39.29 -7.99
C PHE A 811 -19.26 38.47 -6.82
N VAL A 812 -18.45 38.14 -5.81
CA VAL A 812 -18.92 37.42 -4.61
C VAL A 812 -19.97 38.24 -3.84
N GLN A 813 -19.79 39.55 -3.72
CA GLN A 813 -20.78 40.43 -3.09
C GLN A 813 -22.14 40.38 -3.81
N MET A 814 -22.11 40.47 -5.15
CA MET A 814 -23.33 40.37 -5.97
C MET A 814 -24.01 39.00 -5.81
N VAL A 815 -23.25 37.91 -5.76
CA VAL A 815 -23.79 36.55 -5.52
C VAL A 815 -24.43 36.46 -4.13
N TRP A 816 -23.74 36.94 -3.09
CA TRP A 816 -24.25 36.95 -1.72
C TRP A 816 -25.60 37.66 -1.61
N GLU A 817 -25.70 38.85 -2.22
CA GLU A 817 -26.92 39.67 -2.21
C GLU A 817 -28.06 39.06 -3.04
N LYS A 818 -27.77 38.66 -4.29
CA LYS A 818 -28.81 38.21 -5.23
C LYS A 818 -29.43 36.87 -4.83
N PHE A 819 -28.64 35.98 -4.23
CA PHE A 819 -29.12 34.70 -3.70
C PHE A 819 -29.60 34.77 -2.25
N GLN A 820 -29.58 35.96 -1.64
CA GLN A 820 -30.04 36.20 -0.27
C GLN A 820 -29.39 35.25 0.75
N ILE A 821 -28.08 35.02 0.60
CA ILE A 821 -27.33 34.10 1.45
C ILE A 821 -27.25 34.67 2.88
N LYS A 822 -27.60 33.84 3.87
CA LYS A 822 -27.73 34.28 5.28
C LYS A 822 -26.54 33.93 6.15
N SER A 823 -25.68 33.00 5.71
CA SER A 823 -24.52 32.55 6.47
C SER A 823 -23.42 31.97 5.59
N LEU A 824 -22.21 31.87 6.13
CA LEU A 824 -21.10 31.18 5.47
C LEU A 824 -21.38 29.69 5.23
N ALA A 825 -22.15 29.03 6.10
CA ALA A 825 -22.64 27.67 5.89
C ALA A 825 -23.49 27.58 4.61
N GLU A 826 -24.46 28.48 4.45
CA GLU A 826 -25.30 28.54 3.25
C GLU A 826 -24.47 28.89 2.00
N PHE A 827 -23.49 29.79 2.12
CA PHE A 827 -22.59 30.12 1.01
C PHE A 827 -21.75 28.92 0.57
N SER A 828 -21.19 28.17 1.52
CA SER A 828 -20.44 26.95 1.24
C SER A 828 -21.30 25.88 0.56
N SER A 829 -22.53 25.68 1.03
CA SER A 829 -23.45 24.73 0.40
C SER A 829 -23.85 25.16 -1.02
N PHE A 830 -24.04 26.47 -1.24
CA PHE A 830 -24.30 27.02 -2.57
C PHE A 830 -23.10 26.82 -3.50
N TYR A 831 -21.90 27.18 -3.04
CA TYR A 831 -20.64 26.99 -3.75
C TYR A 831 -20.47 25.54 -4.21
N LEU A 832 -20.57 24.60 -3.25
CA LEU A 832 -20.40 23.17 -3.50
C LEU A 832 -21.45 22.61 -4.46
N LYS A 833 -22.72 23.06 -4.32
CA LYS A 833 -23.78 22.68 -5.27
C LYS A 833 -23.49 23.15 -6.69
N THR A 834 -23.03 24.39 -6.85
CA THR A 834 -22.68 24.90 -8.19
C THR A 834 -21.49 24.18 -8.79
N ASP A 835 -20.44 23.90 -8.03
CA ASP A 835 -19.25 23.19 -8.50
C ASP A 835 -19.59 21.77 -8.99
N VAL A 836 -20.38 21.01 -8.23
CA VAL A 836 -20.82 19.65 -8.62
C VAL A 836 -21.70 19.67 -9.88
N LEU A 837 -22.62 20.62 -10.01
CA LEU A 837 -23.50 20.73 -11.18
C LEU A 837 -22.74 21.19 -12.43
N LEU A 838 -21.79 22.12 -12.29
CA LEU A 838 -20.92 22.55 -13.36
C LEU A 838 -20.02 21.41 -13.85
N LEU A 839 -19.49 20.61 -12.93
CA LEU A 839 -18.74 19.40 -13.27
C LEU A 839 -19.61 18.40 -14.04
N ALA A 840 -20.86 18.20 -13.60
CA ALA A 840 -21.80 17.33 -14.28
C ALA A 840 -22.08 17.82 -15.71
N ASP A 841 -22.36 19.10 -15.92
CA ASP A 841 -22.56 19.68 -17.25
C ASP A 841 -21.30 19.52 -18.12
N CYS A 842 -20.11 19.86 -17.62
CA CYS A 842 -18.86 19.70 -18.37
C CYS A 842 -18.65 18.25 -18.83
N PHE A 843 -18.76 17.30 -17.90
CA PHE A 843 -18.44 15.91 -18.22
C PHE A 843 -19.54 15.22 -19.02
N GLN A 844 -20.83 15.55 -18.82
CA GLN A 844 -21.91 14.98 -19.64
C GLN A 844 -21.84 15.49 -21.09
N ASN A 845 -21.49 16.76 -21.31
CA ASN A 845 -21.21 17.26 -22.66
C ASN A 845 -20.02 16.53 -23.29
N PHE A 846 -18.95 16.30 -22.52
CA PHE A 846 -17.81 15.51 -22.98
C PHE A 846 -18.21 14.06 -23.33
N ARG A 847 -19.04 13.40 -22.50
CA ARG A 847 -19.58 12.07 -22.79
C ARG A 847 -20.34 12.05 -24.12
N SER A 848 -21.29 12.97 -24.31
CA SER A 848 -22.07 13.08 -25.55
C SER A 848 -21.18 13.33 -26.77
N LEU A 849 -20.15 14.18 -26.62
CA LEU A 849 -19.19 14.45 -27.68
C LEU A 849 -18.42 13.18 -28.07
N CYS A 850 -17.80 12.50 -27.09
CA CYS A 850 -17.07 11.25 -27.32
C CYS A 850 -17.95 10.17 -27.92
N PHE A 851 -19.19 10.04 -27.45
CA PHE A 851 -20.13 9.08 -28.02
C PHE A 851 -20.49 9.42 -29.47
N SER A 852 -20.72 10.70 -29.79
CA SER A 852 -21.02 11.13 -31.16
C SER A 852 -19.87 10.90 -32.15
N ILE A 853 -18.62 11.05 -31.69
CA ILE A 853 -17.42 10.96 -32.53
C ILE A 853 -16.91 9.52 -32.61
N TYR A 854 -16.75 8.86 -31.47
CA TYR A 854 -16.09 7.55 -31.37
C TYR A 854 -17.05 6.39 -31.10
N GLN A 855 -18.33 6.66 -30.81
CA GLN A 855 -19.32 5.65 -30.38
C GLN A 855 -18.88 4.91 -29.11
N LEU A 856 -18.09 5.57 -28.26
CA LEU A 856 -17.60 5.04 -26.99
C LEU A 856 -17.92 6.03 -25.88
N ASP A 857 -18.51 5.54 -24.79
CA ASP A 857 -18.80 6.36 -23.62
C ASP A 857 -17.57 6.42 -22.70
N PRO A 858 -17.01 7.62 -22.42
CA PRO A 858 -15.85 7.76 -21.56
C PRO A 858 -16.08 7.28 -20.12
N ALA A 859 -17.35 7.15 -19.67
CA ALA A 859 -17.66 6.66 -18.33
C ALA A 859 -17.24 5.20 -18.06
N TRP A 860 -16.95 4.42 -19.11
CA TRP A 860 -16.38 3.07 -18.97
C TRP A 860 -14.89 3.05 -18.63
N TYR A 861 -14.19 4.16 -18.89
CA TYR A 861 -12.73 4.24 -18.81
C TYR A 861 -12.30 4.93 -17.52
N PHE A 862 -11.01 4.81 -17.19
CA PHE A 862 -10.40 5.52 -16.07
C PHE A 862 -9.70 6.82 -16.48
N THR A 863 -9.29 6.94 -17.75
CA THR A 863 -8.46 8.05 -18.26
C THR A 863 -8.66 8.30 -19.77
N ILE A 864 -8.29 9.48 -20.27
CA ILE A 864 -8.33 9.80 -21.71
C ILE A 864 -7.45 8.88 -22.57
N PRO A 865 -6.22 8.47 -22.17
CA PRO A 865 -5.41 7.59 -23.02
C PRO A 865 -6.05 6.21 -23.22
N GLY A 866 -6.73 5.69 -22.20
CA GLY A 866 -7.49 4.43 -22.33
C GLY A 866 -8.64 4.55 -23.33
N LEU A 867 -9.41 5.64 -23.28
CA LEU A 867 -10.45 5.93 -24.26
C LEU A 867 -9.86 6.11 -25.67
N ALA A 868 -8.81 6.89 -25.80
CA ALA A 868 -8.17 7.20 -27.09
C ALA A 868 -7.61 5.94 -27.75
N PHE A 869 -7.02 5.03 -26.96
CA PHE A 869 -6.49 3.76 -27.44
C PHE A 869 -7.60 2.85 -28.00
N ASP A 870 -8.71 2.70 -27.27
CA ASP A 870 -9.86 1.92 -27.74
C ASP A 870 -10.56 2.59 -28.93
N ALA A 871 -10.71 3.92 -28.92
CA ALA A 871 -11.25 4.69 -30.03
C ALA A 871 -10.40 4.52 -31.30
N MET A 872 -9.07 4.52 -31.16
CA MET A 872 -8.14 4.27 -32.25
C MET A 872 -8.31 2.85 -32.82
N LEU A 873 -8.33 1.81 -31.97
CA LEU A 873 -8.53 0.43 -32.41
C LEU A 873 -9.90 0.26 -33.09
N TYR A 874 -10.94 0.87 -32.54
CA TYR A 874 -12.29 0.82 -33.08
C TYR A 874 -12.39 1.52 -34.45
N PHE A 875 -11.85 2.74 -34.56
CA PHE A 875 -11.91 3.55 -35.77
C PHE A 875 -11.10 2.94 -36.93
N THR A 876 -9.90 2.42 -36.63
CA THR A 876 -9.00 1.86 -37.65
C THR A 876 -9.34 0.41 -38.00
N ASN A 877 -10.03 -0.32 -37.11
CA ASN A 877 -10.27 -1.76 -37.19
C ASN A 877 -8.98 -2.57 -37.43
N ILE A 878 -7.84 -2.02 -36.99
CA ILE A 878 -6.52 -2.62 -37.20
C ILE A 878 -6.36 -3.88 -36.35
N ARG A 879 -5.55 -4.82 -36.85
CA ARG A 879 -5.15 -6.04 -36.14
C ARG A 879 -3.63 -6.04 -36.08
N LEU A 880 -3.09 -5.82 -34.89
CA LEU A 880 -1.66 -5.73 -34.66
C LEU A 880 -1.17 -7.04 -34.03
N GLU A 881 -0.11 -7.62 -34.59
CA GLU A 881 0.57 -8.76 -33.99
C GLU A 881 1.43 -8.28 -32.82
N LEU A 882 1.23 -8.87 -31.65
CA LEU A 882 2.02 -8.66 -30.46
C LEU A 882 3.23 -9.59 -30.47
N LEU A 883 4.34 -9.11 -29.93
CA LEU A 883 5.56 -9.89 -29.78
C LEU A 883 5.33 -11.05 -28.80
N ILE A 884 5.70 -12.25 -29.22
CA ILE A 884 5.66 -13.48 -28.42
C ILE A 884 7.06 -14.00 -28.07
N ASP A 885 8.10 -13.35 -28.59
CA ASP A 885 9.52 -13.60 -28.30
C ASP A 885 10.05 -12.51 -27.37
N TYR A 886 10.48 -12.91 -26.16
CA TYR A 886 10.98 -11.96 -25.16
C TYR A 886 12.27 -11.26 -25.61
N ASP A 887 13.11 -11.93 -26.40
CA ASP A 887 14.35 -11.32 -26.89
C ASP A 887 14.05 -10.22 -27.92
N GLN A 888 12.95 -10.33 -28.69
CA GLN A 888 12.47 -9.24 -29.55
C GLN A 888 11.98 -8.06 -28.72
N VAL A 889 11.25 -8.30 -27.62
CA VAL A 889 10.82 -7.24 -26.70
C VAL A 889 12.03 -6.50 -26.15
N LEU A 890 13.03 -7.21 -25.62
CA LEU A 890 14.26 -6.61 -25.11
C LEU A 890 15.02 -5.82 -26.17
N PHE A 891 15.03 -6.30 -27.42
CA PHE A 891 15.64 -5.62 -28.55
C PHE A 891 14.96 -4.29 -28.88
N PHE A 892 13.62 -4.25 -28.87
CA PHE A 892 12.88 -3.00 -29.08
C PHE A 892 12.98 -2.06 -27.86
N GLU A 893 12.91 -2.57 -26.64
CA GLU A 893 13.10 -1.77 -25.41
C GLU A 893 14.45 -1.03 -25.41
N GLN A 894 15.52 -1.68 -25.87
CA GLN A 894 16.82 -1.03 -26.02
C GLN A 894 16.86 0.05 -27.12
N ALA A 895 15.97 -0.04 -28.11
CA ALA A 895 15.85 0.93 -29.19
C ALA A 895 14.97 2.14 -28.81
N ILE A 896 14.20 2.06 -27.71
CA ILE A 896 13.34 3.16 -27.26
C ILE A 896 14.22 4.28 -26.72
N ILE A 897 14.10 5.44 -27.36
CA ILE A 897 14.80 6.67 -27.01
C ILE A 897 13.77 7.77 -26.75
N GLY A 898 13.99 8.57 -25.71
CA GLY A 898 13.13 9.72 -25.38
C GLY A 898 13.32 10.91 -26.33
N GLY A 899 12.66 12.03 -26.00
CA GLY A 899 12.87 13.29 -26.72
C GLY A 899 14.32 13.78 -26.64
N VAL A 900 14.86 14.21 -27.77
CA VAL A 900 16.20 14.78 -27.83
C VAL A 900 16.20 16.15 -27.14
N SER A 901 16.96 16.28 -26.05
CA SER A 901 17.17 17.54 -25.34
C SER A 901 18.66 17.80 -25.20
N GLN A 902 19.17 18.82 -25.90
CA GLN A 902 20.58 19.20 -25.89
C GLN A 902 20.73 20.61 -25.32
N CYS A 903 21.59 20.75 -24.32
CA CYS A 903 22.10 22.06 -23.92
C CYS A 903 23.36 22.35 -24.74
N CYS A 904 23.21 23.11 -25.82
CA CYS A 904 24.33 23.65 -26.59
C CYS A 904 24.75 25.02 -26.03
N LEU A 905 26.05 25.32 -25.99
CA LEU A 905 26.57 26.65 -25.65
C LEU A 905 26.42 27.60 -26.84
N ARG A 906 25.18 27.98 -27.16
CA ARG A 906 24.89 28.99 -28.19
C ARG A 906 24.55 30.32 -27.52
N TYR A 907 25.45 31.30 -27.63
CA TYR A 907 25.13 32.68 -27.28
C TYR A 907 24.68 33.42 -28.54
N CYS A 908 23.43 33.86 -28.55
CA CYS A 908 22.87 34.70 -29.62
C CYS A 908 22.12 35.85 -28.96
N GLU A 909 22.49 37.08 -29.33
CA GLU A 909 21.80 38.29 -28.91
C GLU A 909 21.19 38.95 -30.14
N ALA A 910 19.87 39.15 -30.10
CA ALA A 910 19.18 39.91 -31.13
C ALA A 910 19.58 41.39 -31.03
N ASN A 911 19.65 42.08 -32.16
CA ASN A 911 19.77 43.53 -32.22
C ASN A 911 18.64 44.07 -33.07
N ASN A 912 17.48 44.38 -32.49
CA ASN A 912 16.37 44.94 -33.27
C ASN A 912 15.74 46.16 -32.59
N LYS A 913 15.06 46.96 -33.41
CA LYS A 913 14.47 48.25 -33.02
C LYS A 913 13.43 48.17 -31.88
N TYR A 914 12.91 46.98 -31.55
CA TYR A 914 11.93 46.81 -30.48
C TYR A 914 12.57 46.64 -29.09
N MET A 915 13.91 46.59 -29.02
CA MET A 915 14.67 46.43 -27.77
C MET A 915 14.89 47.75 -27.00
N GLY A 916 14.32 48.86 -27.47
CA GLY A 916 14.40 50.17 -26.82
C GLY A 916 15.85 50.63 -26.61
N ARG A 917 16.22 50.93 -25.36
CA ARG A 917 17.57 51.41 -24.98
C ARG A 917 18.71 50.40 -25.26
N HIS A 918 18.38 49.13 -25.49
CA HIS A 918 19.35 48.07 -25.78
C HIS A 918 19.60 47.89 -27.29
N PHE A 919 18.85 48.58 -28.15
CA PHE A 919 19.09 48.57 -29.59
C PHE A 919 20.32 49.40 -29.96
N ASN A 920 21.24 48.81 -30.72
CA ASN A 920 22.40 49.50 -31.27
C ASN A 920 22.20 49.76 -32.76
N SER A 921 21.95 51.03 -33.13
CA SER A 921 21.76 51.45 -34.52
C SER A 921 23.01 51.31 -35.40
N SER A 922 24.19 51.12 -34.80
CA SER A 922 25.45 50.91 -35.52
C SER A 922 25.65 49.45 -35.95
N LEU A 923 24.84 48.52 -35.45
CA LEU A 923 24.87 47.11 -35.81
C LEU A 923 23.70 46.74 -36.72
N PRO A 924 23.85 45.74 -37.62
CA PRO A 924 22.74 45.25 -38.44
C PRO A 924 21.57 44.76 -37.58
N SER A 925 20.34 44.92 -38.10
CA SER A 925 19.16 44.42 -37.39
C SER A 925 19.13 42.88 -37.42
N SER A 926 18.97 42.24 -36.27
CA SER A 926 18.84 40.79 -36.12
C SER A 926 17.70 40.40 -35.17
N PHE A 927 17.08 39.26 -35.45
CA PHE A 927 15.95 38.71 -34.69
C PHE A 927 16.24 37.27 -34.30
N ILE A 928 15.71 36.84 -33.16
CA ILE A 928 15.71 35.42 -32.75
C ILE A 928 14.34 34.85 -33.08
N SER A 929 14.31 33.72 -33.78
CA SER A 929 13.08 32.99 -34.09
C SER A 929 12.95 31.78 -33.18
N TYR A 930 11.77 31.61 -32.57
CA TYR A 930 11.39 30.37 -31.90
C TYR A 930 10.53 29.56 -32.88
N LEU A 931 10.92 28.32 -33.13
CA LEU A 931 10.20 27.39 -34.00
C LEU A 931 9.73 26.20 -33.17
N ASP A 932 8.46 25.85 -33.32
CA ASP A 932 7.85 24.70 -32.66
C ASP A 932 7.13 23.84 -33.70
N CYS A 933 7.31 22.52 -33.61
CA CYS A 933 6.69 21.59 -34.54
C CYS A 933 5.26 21.29 -34.11
N ASN A 934 4.28 21.85 -34.83
CA ASN A 934 2.86 21.56 -34.62
C ASN A 934 2.58 20.05 -34.78
N GLY A 935 2.21 19.38 -33.68
CA GLY A 935 1.82 17.97 -33.71
C GLY A 935 2.96 17.02 -34.10
N LEU A 936 4.18 17.22 -33.59
CA LEU A 936 5.36 16.40 -33.89
C LEU A 936 5.06 14.89 -33.87
N TYR A 937 4.53 14.37 -32.75
CA TYR A 937 4.21 12.96 -32.61
C TYR A 937 3.04 12.52 -33.49
N SER A 938 2.02 13.35 -33.68
CA SER A 938 0.90 13.07 -34.59
C SER A 938 1.38 12.88 -36.03
N TRP A 939 2.32 13.72 -36.48
CA TRP A 939 2.96 13.55 -37.79
C TRP A 939 3.75 12.25 -37.86
N SER A 940 4.59 11.93 -36.86
CA SER A 940 5.33 10.67 -36.82
C SER A 940 4.43 9.43 -36.80
N MET A 941 3.31 9.49 -36.08
CA MET A 941 2.29 8.44 -36.01
C MET A 941 1.51 8.26 -37.31
N SER A 942 1.58 9.22 -38.24
CA SER A 942 0.98 9.13 -39.57
C SER A 942 1.90 8.47 -40.61
N LEU A 943 3.13 8.14 -40.24
CA LEU A 943 4.07 7.40 -41.09
C LEU A 943 3.75 5.89 -41.06
N HIS A 944 4.48 5.10 -41.85
CA HIS A 944 4.32 3.64 -41.83
C HIS A 944 4.82 3.10 -40.49
N LEU A 945 3.94 2.43 -39.76
CA LEU A 945 4.19 1.82 -38.46
C LEU A 945 4.12 0.29 -38.55
N PRO A 946 4.87 -0.45 -37.70
CA PRO A 946 4.82 -1.91 -37.67
C PRO A 946 3.40 -2.44 -37.45
N THR A 947 3.06 -3.57 -38.10
CA THR A 947 1.76 -4.24 -37.97
C THR A 947 1.86 -5.71 -37.62
N SER A 948 2.74 -6.47 -38.29
CA SER A 948 2.84 -7.94 -38.13
C SER A 948 4.12 -8.53 -38.71
N ASN A 949 4.25 -9.86 -38.65
CA ASN A 949 5.33 -10.67 -39.22
C ASN A 949 6.73 -10.35 -38.67
N PHE A 950 6.85 -10.13 -37.37
CA PHE A 950 8.13 -9.86 -36.71
C PHE A 950 9.05 -11.08 -36.78
N LYS A 951 10.14 -10.96 -37.54
CA LYS A 951 11.10 -12.06 -37.77
C LYS A 951 12.54 -11.58 -37.66
N TRP A 952 13.33 -12.32 -36.88
CA TRP A 952 14.78 -12.19 -36.89
C TRP A 952 15.32 -12.49 -38.28
N LEU A 953 16.26 -11.66 -38.74
CA LEU A 953 16.95 -11.88 -40.01
C LEU A 953 17.90 -13.07 -39.91
N ASP A 954 17.98 -13.86 -40.98
CA ASP A 954 18.97 -14.92 -41.09
C ASP A 954 20.36 -14.41 -41.52
N LYS A 955 21.33 -15.32 -41.62
CA LYS A 955 22.73 -14.95 -41.94
C LYS A 955 22.87 -14.35 -43.35
N ASP A 956 22.09 -14.83 -44.31
CA ASP A 956 22.17 -14.39 -45.70
C ASP A 956 21.54 -12.99 -45.84
N GLU A 957 20.42 -12.76 -45.14
CA GLU A 957 19.78 -11.45 -45.02
C GLU A 957 20.69 -10.43 -44.31
N LEU A 958 21.35 -10.80 -43.22
CA LEU A 958 22.32 -9.94 -42.54
C LEU A 958 23.50 -9.59 -43.45
N GLN A 959 24.02 -10.57 -44.20
CA GLN A 959 25.10 -10.32 -45.16
C GLN A 959 24.66 -9.37 -46.27
N TYR A 960 23.42 -9.51 -46.76
CA TYR A 960 22.84 -8.60 -47.75
C TYR A 960 22.80 -7.15 -47.23
N PHE A 961 22.38 -6.94 -45.98
CA PHE A 961 22.25 -5.60 -45.38
C PHE A 961 23.54 -4.97 -44.85
N ASN A 962 24.67 -5.70 -44.85
CA ASN A 962 25.99 -5.09 -44.62
C ASN A 962 26.41 -4.10 -45.73
N CYS A 963 25.74 -4.15 -46.89
CA CYS A 963 25.93 -3.20 -47.98
C CYS A 963 25.06 -1.95 -47.77
N LYS A 964 25.66 -0.75 -47.70
CA LYS A 964 24.92 0.51 -47.42
C LYS A 964 23.90 0.84 -48.52
N GLU A 965 24.18 0.50 -49.78
CA GLU A 965 23.27 0.71 -50.92
C GLU A 965 21.98 -0.10 -50.73
N ASN A 966 22.09 -1.30 -50.15
CA ASN A 966 20.94 -2.14 -49.84
C ASN A 966 20.07 -1.56 -48.72
N ILE A 967 20.66 -0.86 -47.74
CA ILE A 967 19.93 -0.12 -46.69
C ILE A 967 19.20 1.08 -47.29
N LEU A 968 19.87 1.86 -48.15
CA LEU A 968 19.29 3.04 -48.79
C LEU A 968 18.11 2.68 -49.72
N ASN A 969 18.13 1.50 -50.34
CA ASN A 969 17.10 1.05 -51.30
C ASN A 969 15.95 0.22 -50.68
N ILE A 970 15.83 0.13 -49.35
CA ILE A 970 14.80 -0.68 -48.67
C ILE A 970 13.38 -0.32 -49.14
N ASP A 971 13.05 0.97 -49.18
CA ASP A 971 11.69 1.40 -49.50
C ASP A 971 11.27 1.07 -50.93
N GLU A 972 12.18 1.23 -51.90
CA GLU A 972 11.95 0.90 -53.30
C GLU A 972 11.84 -0.61 -53.50
N LYS A 973 12.73 -1.38 -52.87
CA LYS A 973 12.76 -2.84 -53.00
C LYS A 973 11.49 -3.50 -52.45
N PHE A 974 10.96 -2.98 -51.35
CA PHE A 974 9.84 -3.58 -50.63
C PHE A 974 8.54 -2.77 -50.72
N ASN A 975 8.46 -1.81 -51.64
CA ASN A 975 7.29 -0.92 -51.83
C ASN A 975 6.78 -0.28 -50.53
N LYS A 976 7.68 0.01 -49.57
CA LYS A 976 7.37 0.49 -48.21
C LYS A 976 6.50 -0.43 -47.33
N GLU A 977 6.17 -1.64 -47.79
CA GLU A 977 5.34 -2.59 -47.04
C GLU A 977 6.13 -3.37 -45.97
N LYS A 978 7.46 -3.43 -46.10
CA LYS A 978 8.35 -4.02 -45.09
C LYS A 978 9.21 -2.97 -44.42
N GLY A 979 9.31 -3.05 -43.11
CA GLY A 979 10.21 -2.28 -42.27
C GLY A 979 11.25 -3.16 -41.59
N PHE A 980 12.31 -2.50 -41.09
CA PHE A 980 13.42 -3.15 -40.42
C PHE A 980 13.90 -2.33 -39.22
N PHE A 981 14.30 -3.02 -38.16
CA PHE A 981 15.20 -2.49 -37.13
C PHE A 981 16.51 -3.27 -37.18
N PHE A 982 17.62 -2.56 -37.03
CA PHE A 982 18.96 -3.13 -37.08
C PHE A 982 19.74 -2.80 -35.82
N GLU A 983 20.51 -3.77 -35.32
CA GLU A 983 21.64 -3.54 -34.42
C GLU A 983 22.91 -3.40 -35.26
N ILE A 984 23.55 -2.25 -35.20
CA ILE A 984 24.63 -1.88 -36.11
C ILE A 984 25.86 -1.38 -35.37
N THR A 985 26.99 -1.41 -36.07
CA THR A 985 28.16 -0.60 -35.76
C THR A 985 28.34 0.42 -36.88
N ILE A 986 28.46 1.69 -36.51
CA ILE A 986 28.52 2.82 -37.44
C ILE A 986 29.54 3.85 -36.98
N ASP A 987 30.39 4.27 -37.89
CA ASP A 987 31.42 5.28 -37.67
C ASP A 987 30.89 6.68 -37.89
N TYR A 988 31.43 7.61 -37.09
CA TYR A 988 31.14 9.03 -37.16
C TYR A 988 32.42 9.78 -37.55
N PRO A 989 32.64 10.02 -38.86
CA PRO A 989 33.86 10.63 -39.36
C PRO A 989 34.16 12.00 -38.75
N ASP A 990 35.42 12.26 -38.39
CA ASP A 990 35.87 13.49 -37.73
C ASP A 990 35.54 14.76 -38.51
N HIS A 991 35.59 14.71 -39.85
CA HIS A 991 35.28 15.85 -40.70
C HIS A 991 33.80 16.31 -40.64
N LEU A 992 32.91 15.52 -40.05
CA LEU A 992 31.49 15.86 -39.84
C LEU A 992 31.23 16.46 -38.46
N HIS A 993 32.22 16.48 -37.56
CA HIS A 993 32.01 16.89 -36.17
C HIS A 993 31.59 18.35 -36.07
N ASP A 994 32.24 19.24 -36.82
CA ASP A 994 31.92 20.68 -36.81
C ASP A 994 30.51 20.96 -37.34
N SER A 995 30.09 20.26 -38.40
CA SER A 995 28.76 20.45 -39.01
C SER A 995 27.63 19.82 -38.18
N HIS A 996 27.91 18.79 -37.39
CA HIS A 996 26.89 18.06 -36.64
C HIS A 996 26.94 18.29 -35.12
N GLN A 997 27.87 19.10 -34.59
CA GLN A 997 28.04 19.32 -33.15
C GLN A 997 26.76 19.72 -32.40
N ASP A 998 25.89 20.45 -33.09
CA ASP A 998 24.65 20.98 -32.52
C ASP A 998 23.49 19.99 -32.53
N LEU A 999 23.52 18.98 -33.40
CA LEU A 999 22.53 17.91 -33.45
C LEU A 999 23.13 16.60 -33.99
N PRO A 1000 23.99 15.92 -33.21
CA PRO A 1000 24.55 14.64 -33.60
C PRO A 1000 23.48 13.57 -33.86
N PHE A 1001 23.64 12.80 -34.95
CA PHE A 1001 22.81 11.63 -35.22
C PHE A 1001 23.02 10.49 -34.19
N LEU A 1002 21.99 9.66 -34.01
CA LEU A 1002 22.02 8.42 -33.22
C LEU A 1002 22.37 8.65 -31.73
N PRO A 1003 21.52 9.36 -30.97
CA PRO A 1003 21.74 9.63 -29.55
C PRO A 1003 21.77 8.35 -28.71
N ILE A 1004 22.60 8.31 -27.65
CA ILE A 1004 22.80 7.11 -26.82
C ILE A 1004 22.39 7.37 -25.37
N SER A 1005 21.65 6.45 -24.76
CA SER A 1005 21.35 6.48 -23.32
C SER A 1005 22.50 5.89 -22.50
N GLN A 1006 23.31 6.73 -21.87
CA GLN A 1006 24.48 6.35 -21.06
C GLN A 1006 24.61 7.21 -19.80
N ILE A 1007 25.39 6.75 -18.83
CA ILE A 1007 25.72 7.55 -17.65
C ILE A 1007 26.87 8.50 -18.04
N PRO A 1008 26.66 9.83 -18.08
CA PRO A 1008 27.74 10.76 -18.38
C PRO A 1008 28.83 10.70 -17.31
N PRO A 1009 30.08 11.11 -17.64
CA PRO A 1009 31.16 11.22 -16.66
C PRO A 1009 30.72 12.06 -15.45
N ASN A 1010 31.04 11.60 -14.24
CA ASN A 1010 30.69 12.24 -12.96
C ASN A 1010 29.17 12.31 -12.64
N ALA A 1011 28.30 11.64 -13.40
CA ALA A 1011 26.88 11.53 -13.08
C ALA A 1011 26.52 10.17 -12.46
N LYS A 1012 25.41 10.14 -11.71
CA LYS A 1012 24.86 8.90 -11.12
C LYS A 1012 23.70 8.30 -11.93
N GLN A 1013 23.13 9.06 -12.85
CA GLN A 1013 21.93 8.69 -13.61
C GLN A 1013 22.24 8.61 -15.10
N ARG A 1014 21.59 7.68 -15.80
CA ARG A 1014 21.62 7.62 -17.27
C ARG A 1014 20.95 8.87 -17.83
N LYS A 1015 21.53 9.42 -18.88
CA LYS A 1015 20.99 10.53 -19.67
C LYS A 1015 21.06 10.18 -21.15
N LEU A 1016 20.18 10.77 -21.94
CA LEU A 1016 20.30 10.72 -23.38
C LEU A 1016 21.41 11.66 -23.82
N LEU A 1017 22.48 11.11 -24.40
CA LEU A 1017 23.67 11.84 -24.81
C LEU A 1017 23.76 11.91 -26.33
N LEU A 1018 23.93 13.11 -26.84
CA LEU A 1018 24.23 13.38 -28.23
C LEU A 1018 25.74 13.45 -28.39
N THR A 1019 26.32 12.38 -28.93
CA THR A 1019 27.78 12.25 -29.05
C THR A 1019 28.18 12.09 -30.50
N LEU A 1020 29.34 12.63 -30.86
CA LEU A 1020 29.97 12.47 -32.18
C LEU A 1020 30.87 11.22 -32.22
N ASN A 1021 30.76 10.34 -31.23
CA ASN A 1021 31.58 9.14 -31.13
C ASN A 1021 31.05 8.03 -32.06
N ARG A 1022 31.92 7.08 -32.42
CA ARG A 1022 31.53 5.79 -33.01
C ARG A 1022 30.45 5.11 -32.17
N LYS A 1023 29.49 4.48 -32.84
CA LYS A 1023 28.38 3.77 -32.20
C LYS A 1023 28.58 2.27 -32.37
N GLU A 1024 28.63 1.56 -31.25
CA GLU A 1024 28.75 0.10 -31.19
C GLU A 1024 27.44 -0.54 -30.77
N LYS A 1025 27.02 -1.60 -31.48
CA LYS A 1025 25.76 -2.33 -31.25
C LYS A 1025 24.55 -1.42 -31.02
N TYR A 1026 24.46 -0.37 -31.84
CA TYR A 1026 23.38 0.61 -31.75
C TYR A 1026 22.13 0.09 -32.44
N ILE A 1027 20.98 0.16 -31.78
CA ILE A 1027 19.72 -0.34 -32.34
C ILE A 1027 18.89 0.82 -32.88
N CYS A 1028 18.48 0.75 -34.15
CA CYS A 1028 17.63 1.77 -34.74
C CYS A 1028 16.75 1.28 -35.88
N HIS A 1029 15.68 2.04 -36.11
CA HIS A 1029 14.82 1.89 -37.27
C HIS A 1029 15.58 2.22 -38.56
N TYR A 1030 15.28 1.51 -39.65
CA TYR A 1030 15.99 1.66 -40.93
C TYR A 1030 15.93 3.09 -41.49
N LYS A 1031 14.83 3.83 -41.30
CA LYS A 1031 14.73 5.25 -41.73
C LYS A 1031 15.74 6.15 -41.04
N THR A 1032 15.96 5.93 -39.74
CA THR A 1032 16.95 6.68 -38.97
C THR A 1032 18.35 6.37 -39.49
N LEU A 1033 18.63 5.10 -39.80
CA LEU A 1033 19.90 4.67 -40.38
C LEU A 1033 20.13 5.22 -41.79
N GLN A 1034 19.12 5.18 -42.67
CA GLN A 1034 19.19 5.80 -44.00
C GLN A 1034 19.53 7.29 -43.90
N THR A 1035 18.89 8.00 -42.98
CA THR A 1035 19.17 9.42 -42.76
C THR A 1035 20.61 9.66 -42.29
N ALA A 1036 21.10 8.84 -41.36
CA ALA A 1036 22.48 8.91 -40.89
C ALA A 1036 23.50 8.65 -42.02
N ILE A 1037 23.30 7.60 -42.82
CA ILE A 1037 24.18 7.24 -43.95
C ILE A 1037 24.14 8.33 -45.03
N ALA A 1038 22.96 8.87 -45.34
CA ALA A 1038 22.80 9.96 -46.29
C ALA A 1038 23.52 11.25 -45.86
N ASN A 1039 23.71 11.45 -44.55
CA ASN A 1039 24.48 12.56 -43.97
C ASN A 1039 25.95 12.18 -43.67
N GLY A 1040 26.47 11.12 -44.29
CA GLY A 1040 27.91 10.82 -44.31
C GLY A 1040 28.41 9.88 -43.21
N LEU A 1041 27.55 9.36 -42.33
CA LEU A 1041 27.97 8.32 -41.37
C LEU A 1041 28.24 7.00 -42.13
N VAL A 1042 29.21 6.23 -41.65
CA VAL A 1042 29.73 5.05 -42.37
C VAL A 1042 29.31 3.76 -41.66
N LEU A 1043 28.40 3.01 -42.27
CA LEU A 1043 27.99 1.69 -41.77
C LEU A 1043 29.18 0.72 -41.83
N VAL A 1044 29.52 0.12 -40.69
CA VAL A 1044 30.62 -0.85 -40.57
C VAL A 1044 30.08 -2.29 -40.61
N GLN A 1045 29.03 -2.57 -39.84
CA GLN A 1045 28.47 -3.91 -39.73
C GLN A 1045 27.02 -3.88 -39.21
N VAL A 1046 26.21 -4.82 -39.70
CA VAL A 1046 24.91 -5.20 -39.14
C VAL A 1046 25.09 -6.50 -38.34
N HIS A 1047 24.80 -6.45 -37.05
CA HIS A 1047 24.95 -7.59 -36.12
C HIS A 1047 23.68 -8.44 -36.06
N ARG A 1048 22.54 -7.78 -35.92
CA ARG A 1048 21.20 -8.39 -35.82
C ARG A 1048 20.19 -7.49 -36.50
N GLY A 1049 19.06 -8.05 -36.90
CA GLY A 1049 17.93 -7.27 -37.37
C GLY A 1049 16.61 -8.00 -37.25
N ILE A 1050 15.53 -7.23 -37.17
CA ILE A 1050 14.16 -7.72 -37.20
C ILE A 1050 13.47 -7.08 -38.40
N SER A 1051 12.86 -7.92 -39.23
CA SER A 1051 11.93 -7.49 -40.29
C SER A 1051 10.48 -7.57 -39.80
N PHE A 1052 9.62 -6.73 -40.35
CA PHE A 1052 8.18 -6.71 -40.09
C PHE A 1052 7.41 -6.10 -41.26
N THR A 1053 6.12 -6.41 -41.34
CA THR A 1053 5.16 -5.70 -42.19
C THR A 1053 4.79 -4.37 -41.54
N GLN A 1054 4.62 -3.33 -42.33
CA GLN A 1054 4.24 -1.99 -41.87
C GLN A 1054 3.22 -1.34 -42.81
N SER A 1055 2.44 -0.40 -42.27
CA SER A 1055 1.52 0.45 -43.05
C SER A 1055 1.22 1.74 -42.29
N ASP A 1056 0.64 2.74 -42.95
CA ASP A 1056 0.22 4.01 -42.35
C ASP A 1056 -1.16 3.92 -41.66
N TRP A 1057 -1.46 2.78 -41.03
CA TRP A 1057 -2.79 2.43 -40.51
C TRP A 1057 -3.38 3.45 -39.54
N LEU A 1058 -2.53 4.21 -38.83
CA LEU A 1058 -2.94 5.20 -37.83
C LEU A 1058 -3.22 6.59 -38.43
N LYS A 1059 -2.74 6.86 -39.66
CA LYS A 1059 -2.84 8.15 -40.32
C LYS A 1059 -4.28 8.67 -40.39
N LYS A 1060 -5.23 7.81 -40.80
CA LYS A 1060 -6.64 8.21 -40.94
C LYS A 1060 -7.25 8.70 -39.63
N PHE A 1061 -6.91 8.05 -38.52
CA PHE A 1061 -7.39 8.45 -37.19
C PHE A 1061 -6.73 9.75 -36.73
N VAL A 1062 -5.44 9.93 -36.96
CA VAL A 1062 -4.72 11.17 -36.65
C VAL A 1062 -5.27 12.35 -37.45
N ASP A 1063 -5.41 12.20 -38.76
CA ASP A 1063 -5.95 13.23 -39.66
C ASP A 1063 -7.36 13.64 -39.22
N TYR A 1064 -8.21 12.65 -38.90
CA TYR A 1064 -9.57 12.88 -38.42
C TYR A 1064 -9.62 13.74 -37.14
N ASN A 1065 -8.81 13.40 -36.14
CA ASN A 1065 -8.76 14.15 -34.88
C ASN A 1065 -8.10 15.53 -35.04
N THR A 1066 -7.14 15.66 -35.95
CA THR A 1066 -6.48 16.94 -36.25
C THR A 1066 -7.45 17.92 -36.92
N ILE A 1067 -8.35 17.45 -37.79
CA ILE A 1067 -9.36 18.28 -38.47
C ILE A 1067 -10.50 18.66 -37.52
N ILE A 1068 -10.94 17.74 -36.66
CA ILE A 1068 -12.10 17.94 -35.78
C ILE A 1068 -11.75 18.77 -34.55
N GLY A 1069 -10.54 18.60 -33.99
CA GLY A 1069 -10.08 19.29 -32.79
C GLY A 1069 -10.33 20.80 -32.82
N PRO A 1070 -9.85 21.55 -33.82
CA PRO A 1070 -10.03 23.00 -33.87
C PRO A 1070 -11.47 23.44 -34.17
N ARG A 1071 -12.24 22.66 -34.96
CA ARG A 1071 -13.52 23.09 -35.52
C ARG A 1071 -14.74 22.78 -34.64
N LYS A 1072 -14.71 21.72 -33.84
CA LYS A 1072 -15.81 21.39 -32.91
C LYS A 1072 -15.68 22.07 -31.55
N LEU A 1073 -14.48 22.49 -31.13
CA LEU A 1073 -14.32 23.33 -29.93
C LEU A 1073 -14.82 24.76 -30.17
N SER A 1074 -14.89 25.24 -31.43
CA SER A 1074 -15.36 26.59 -31.78
C SER A 1074 -16.82 26.69 -32.22
N SER A 1075 -17.48 25.58 -32.57
CA SER A 1075 -18.87 25.58 -33.03
C SER A 1075 -19.47 24.17 -32.93
N VAL A 1076 -20.26 23.91 -31.90
CA VAL A 1076 -21.13 22.72 -31.80
C VAL A 1076 -22.58 23.16 -32.03
N ASP A 1077 -22.90 23.53 -33.26
CA ASP A 1077 -24.30 23.63 -33.67
C ASP A 1077 -24.83 22.23 -33.99
N ASN A 1078 -25.78 21.78 -33.16
CA ASN A 1078 -26.45 20.48 -33.22
C ASN A 1078 -27.52 20.42 -34.32
N THR A 1079 -27.16 20.67 -35.59
CA THR A 1079 -28.12 20.49 -36.70
C THR A 1079 -27.56 19.64 -37.83
N SER A 1080 -28.17 18.45 -37.98
CA SER A 1080 -28.12 17.49 -39.09
C SER A 1080 -26.81 16.71 -39.32
N ILE A 1081 -26.75 15.49 -38.77
CA ILE A 1081 -25.77 14.47 -39.14
C ILE A 1081 -26.47 13.44 -40.02
N SER A 1082 -26.39 13.61 -41.34
CA SER A 1082 -26.42 12.47 -42.26
C SER A 1082 -25.00 11.90 -42.37
N LYS A 1083 -24.89 10.56 -42.41
CA LYS A 1083 -23.62 9.88 -42.72
C LYS A 1083 -23.04 10.51 -43.99
N PRO A 1084 -21.77 10.95 -44.04
CA PRO A 1084 -21.12 11.16 -45.31
C PRO A 1084 -20.89 9.77 -45.90
N THR A 1085 -21.71 9.42 -46.88
CA THR A 1085 -21.43 8.35 -47.83
C THR A 1085 -20.03 8.57 -48.36
N ILE A 1086 -19.20 7.53 -48.34
CA ILE A 1086 -17.85 7.52 -48.91
C ILE A 1086 -18.01 7.88 -50.39
N ILE A 1087 -17.69 9.13 -50.75
CA ILE A 1087 -17.47 9.53 -52.12
C ILE A 1087 -15.97 9.74 -52.25
N ASP A 1088 -15.35 8.77 -52.90
CA ASP A 1088 -13.99 8.81 -53.40
C ASP A 1088 -13.83 10.08 -54.27
N ARG A 1089 -13.10 11.09 -53.77
CA ARG A 1089 -12.65 12.22 -54.58
C ARG A 1089 -11.14 12.28 -54.45
N GLY A 1090 -10.49 11.97 -55.57
CA GLY A 1090 -9.04 11.82 -55.70
C GLY A 1090 -8.25 13.09 -55.38
N PRO A 1091 -6.90 12.96 -55.37
CA PRO A 1091 -6.01 13.98 -54.87
C PRO A 1091 -5.82 15.03 -55.95
N ASN A 1092 -6.37 16.22 -55.78
CA ASN A 1092 -5.82 17.45 -56.35
C ASN A 1092 -6.47 18.66 -55.66
N HIS A 1093 -5.62 19.62 -55.32
CA HIS A 1093 -5.91 20.95 -54.74
C HIS A 1093 -5.81 21.06 -53.21
N LEU A 1094 -4.57 21.13 -52.72
CA LEU A 1094 -4.18 21.96 -51.57
C LEU A 1094 -2.86 22.67 -51.95
N THR A 1095 -2.98 23.89 -52.46
CA THR A 1095 -1.98 24.97 -52.31
C THR A 1095 -2.38 25.83 -51.13
#